data_AF-A0A1I0BCZ6-F1
#
_entry.id   AF-A0A1I0BCZ6-F1
#
_cell.length_a   1.000
_cell.length_b   1.000
_cell.length_c   1.000
_cell.angle_alpha   90.00
_cell.angle_beta   90.00
_cell.angle_gamma   90.00
#
_symmetry.space_group_name_H-M   'P 1'
#
loop_
_entity.id
_entity.type
_entity.pdbx_description
1 polymer ?
#
loop_
_entity_poly.entity_id
_entity_poly.type
_entity_poly.pdbx_seq_one_letter_code
_entity_poly.pdbx_strand_id
1 'polypeptide(L)'
;MRPNAVIEAVIVSSVHEVLWFKASRNTENPPKTLAPLADLMEDFEVGTKAGYAQGNVSLASGEWTFAEALIANVGGTDNDLGSGSRTSRIQTGGYLAMNSDKPNGAGIITLKAAAFSSDAVANRMATFWVEVFDNGATVGPPAYRSSVMTVGSGLQTYTFTVNVSGSIRVKITSQDKSKDFRFNIDDIAISSIGNQAANAYTWTGQGNDGSWSNSANWSPARAVPAPTDVIIFDGTVASPATVSLDFTAPTQLIGQLQLRNLVSVVFLNSGTARALSLDGGVSGDDLTVGAGSVLTLRGGSGAEIVLNVTAGETALINGRVASETTGTGSGAGNRLTGQTPGAIVFEKNSLFEAEAGVTGSPFGSVVANQQAVLFKAGATFRQEGGGSAFGSNQTNPAAVFEIGSTYQFAASGSTPSVSGRTYGTLEISNGNTTLTNMTGSAPLVIQNDLRIGTNVKVGLNLTGGIRIGGNVVVEAGGTLDFAPTSVNTITLNGIREQLLNAPSPIRFGALTTLSLDNAAGVRLQAPIGISGTLNLQKGVLNSSTTNLPTLAATTTVSGGSSSSYVSGPVARQLPVGTTTAQLFPIGKAGNYRPVTLQPIQSDRETLVTVEQQEGKAAPLAFNDAIQHVSRVRRYDISASPALNATQFIGTVTLSFTSDDQVTDPTVTSLVVARTDGTGWNSLGHSASSGTAGIPTGTFVAGTLTSASFMGLGDFQTYTLASTDPDATVNPLPVQLLSFAAERQAATVRIHWATATELNSASFEVQRSATGKDFRTIATLAAQGNSTSRHEYAALDRQPLPGLSYYRLWQLDLDGKEAYSAVVSVAAPGEVRAYPNPVKSALTVELPTAGGRYRIISLLGSVLMAGEMPASMAVLDMTGLPAGLYQLEITTPAGRDIRKIIKQ
;
A
#
# COMPACT_ATOMS: atom_id res chain seq x y z
N MET A 1 37.32 26.50 -40.54
CA MET A 1 37.95 25.33 -39.88
C MET A 1 36.91 24.23 -39.84
N ARG A 2 37.22 23.08 -40.44
CA ARG A 2 36.35 21.90 -40.50
C ARG A 2 36.33 21.19 -39.14
N PRO A 3 35.24 20.48 -38.81
CA PRO A 3 35.16 19.58 -37.68
C PRO A 3 35.81 18.24 -38.02
N ASN A 4 36.17 17.45 -37.00
CA ASN A 4 36.20 15.99 -37.10
C ASN A 4 36.08 15.38 -35.70
N ALA A 5 34.90 14.82 -35.44
CA ALA A 5 34.72 13.69 -34.54
C ALA A 5 34.54 12.44 -35.42
N VAL A 6 35.15 11.33 -35.00
CA VAL A 6 34.89 9.94 -35.44
C VAL A 6 34.37 9.27 -34.15
N ILE A 7 33.07 8.95 -33.98
CA ILE A 7 32.18 7.96 -34.61
C ILE A 7 32.69 6.51 -34.50
N GLU A 8 32.04 5.73 -33.63
CA GLU A 8 31.29 4.48 -33.93
C GLU A 8 30.60 4.04 -32.62
N ALA A 9 29.26 4.10 -32.51
CA ALA A 9 28.25 3.14 -32.99
C ALA A 9 28.38 1.77 -32.27
N VAL A 10 27.34 1.25 -31.61
CA VAL A 10 26.27 0.47 -32.26
C VAL A 10 24.89 0.63 -31.56
N ILE A 11 23.88 0.66 -32.43
CA ILE A 11 22.42 0.81 -32.31
C ILE A 11 21.81 -0.60 -32.04
N VAL A 12 20.67 -0.82 -31.37
CA VAL A 12 19.32 -0.94 -31.97
C VAL A 12 18.31 -1.41 -30.89
N SER A 13 17.22 -0.63 -30.76
CA SER A 13 15.76 -0.95 -30.64
C SER A 13 15.27 -2.11 -29.74
N SER A 14 14.07 -2.15 -29.15
CA SER A 14 12.81 -1.39 -29.25
C SER A 14 11.80 -1.94 -28.21
N VAL A 15 11.07 -1.03 -27.54
CA VAL A 15 9.61 -1.06 -27.22
C VAL A 15 9.05 -2.12 -26.24
N HIS A 16 8.51 -1.68 -25.08
CA HIS A 16 7.07 -1.64 -24.79
C HIS A 16 6.74 -0.86 -23.50
N GLU A 17 5.56 -0.24 -23.51
CA GLU A 17 5.02 0.84 -22.70
C GLU A 17 4.73 0.51 -21.22
N VAL A 18 4.93 1.49 -20.32
CA VAL A 18 4.14 1.65 -19.08
C VAL A 18 3.99 3.15 -18.76
N LEU A 19 2.83 3.71 -19.09
CA LEU A 19 2.36 5.05 -18.68
C LEU A 19 1.58 4.92 -17.37
N TRP A 20 2.06 5.43 -16.24
CA TRP A 20 1.19 5.91 -15.13
C TRP A 20 1.84 7.06 -14.35
N PHE A 21 1.14 8.20 -14.42
CA PHE A 21 0.94 9.29 -13.45
C PHE A 21 1.99 9.56 -12.36
N LYS A 22 2.61 10.74 -12.42
CA LYS A 22 3.09 11.48 -11.25
C LYS A 22 2.26 12.75 -11.05
N ALA A 23 1.58 12.83 -9.93
CA ALA A 23 1.12 14.07 -9.34
C ALA A 23 2.31 14.84 -8.74
N SER A 24 2.44 16.13 -9.04
CA SER A 24 3.23 17.07 -8.24
C SER A 24 2.47 18.38 -8.08
N ARG A 25 2.45 18.86 -6.83
CA ARG A 25 1.68 19.99 -6.31
C ARG A 25 2.20 21.36 -6.76
N ASN A 26 1.25 22.29 -6.85
CA ASN A 26 1.28 23.73 -6.56
C ASN A 26 2.38 24.60 -7.19
N THR A 27 2.00 25.34 -8.23
CA THR A 27 2.13 26.80 -8.30
C THR A 27 0.93 27.34 -9.08
N GLU A 28 0.41 28.49 -8.63
CA GLU A 28 -0.72 29.25 -9.15
C GLU A 28 -0.91 29.13 -10.68
N ASN A 29 -2.05 28.59 -11.08
CA ASN A 29 -2.68 28.91 -12.35
C ASN A 29 -4.15 29.21 -12.03
N PRO A 30 -4.75 30.24 -12.64
CA PRO A 30 -6.15 30.59 -12.42
C PRO A 30 -7.04 29.38 -12.72
N PRO A 31 -8.29 29.32 -12.21
CA PRO A 31 -9.18 28.20 -12.47
C PRO A 31 -9.13 27.92 -13.98
N LYS A 32 -8.77 26.69 -14.35
CA LYS A 32 -9.05 26.20 -15.69
C LYS A 32 -10.56 26.39 -15.83
N THR A 33 -10.98 27.42 -16.55
CA THR A 33 -12.31 27.53 -17.09
C THR A 33 -12.50 26.27 -17.92
N LEU A 34 -13.14 25.27 -17.31
CA LEU A 34 -13.77 24.19 -18.04
C LEU A 34 -14.57 24.87 -19.16
N ALA A 35 -14.37 24.45 -20.41
CA ALA A 35 -15.32 24.83 -21.45
C ALA A 35 -16.72 24.52 -20.91
N PRO A 36 -17.71 25.42 -21.04
CA PRO A 36 -19.02 25.22 -20.44
C PRO A 36 -19.55 23.86 -20.93
N LEU A 37 -19.69 22.94 -19.97
CA LEU A 37 -20.15 21.58 -20.23
C LEU A 37 -21.61 21.68 -20.69
N ALA A 38 -21.93 21.05 -21.81
CA ALA A 38 -23.29 20.99 -22.33
C ALA A 38 -24.24 20.37 -21.29
N ASP A 39 -25.43 20.93 -21.12
CA ASP A 39 -26.47 20.48 -20.19
C ASP A 39 -27.57 19.64 -20.86
N LEU A 40 -27.59 19.59 -22.20
CA LEU A 40 -28.34 18.60 -22.97
C LEU A 40 -27.43 17.96 -24.03
N MET A 41 -27.38 16.63 -24.04
CA MET A 41 -26.62 15.83 -25.02
C MET A 41 -27.54 14.87 -25.78
N GLU A 42 -27.29 14.73 -27.09
CA GLU A 42 -27.95 13.76 -27.97
C GLU A 42 -26.92 13.07 -28.87
N ASP A 43 -26.78 11.76 -28.73
CA ASP A 43 -25.82 10.91 -29.44
C ASP A 43 -26.50 9.93 -30.43
N PHE A 44 -27.82 9.97 -30.55
CA PHE A 44 -28.64 9.12 -31.43
C PHE A 44 -28.51 7.60 -31.18
N GLU A 45 -27.95 7.18 -30.04
CA GLU A 45 -27.82 5.77 -29.66
C GLU A 45 -29.13 5.18 -29.11
N VAL A 46 -30.20 5.96 -29.08
CA VAL A 46 -31.55 5.52 -28.70
C VAL A 46 -32.56 6.03 -29.73
N GLY A 47 -33.58 5.23 -30.02
CA GLY A 47 -34.59 5.53 -31.05
C GLY A 47 -34.28 4.89 -32.41
N THR A 48 -35.31 4.83 -33.26
CA THR A 48 -35.21 4.28 -34.63
C THR A 48 -36.10 5.06 -35.59
N LYS A 49 -35.60 5.29 -36.80
CA LYS A 49 -36.37 5.82 -37.93
C LYS A 49 -35.67 5.45 -39.23
N ALA A 50 -36.28 4.55 -40.01
CA ALA A 50 -35.62 3.93 -41.17
C ALA A 50 -35.85 4.66 -42.51
N GLY A 51 -36.75 5.65 -42.57
CA GLY A 51 -37.11 6.34 -43.81
C GLY A 51 -37.08 7.87 -43.66
N TYR A 52 -36.97 8.58 -44.79
CA TYR A 52 -36.82 10.04 -44.83
C TYR A 52 -38.11 10.84 -44.57
N ALA A 53 -39.29 10.25 -44.77
CA ALA A 53 -40.57 10.93 -44.55
C ALA A 53 -40.68 11.53 -43.14
N GLN A 54 -41.36 12.67 -42.98
CA GLN A 54 -41.44 13.34 -41.68
C GLN A 54 -42.03 12.43 -40.59
N GLY A 55 -41.42 12.42 -39.41
CA GLY A 55 -41.94 11.71 -38.25
C GLY A 55 -41.22 12.13 -36.97
N ASN A 56 -41.90 11.94 -35.84
CA ASN A 56 -41.31 12.16 -34.52
C ASN A 56 -40.50 10.94 -34.10
N VAL A 57 -39.41 11.18 -33.39
CA VAL A 57 -38.52 10.15 -32.85
C VAL A 57 -38.26 10.45 -31.38
N SER A 58 -38.52 9.46 -30.53
CA SER A 58 -38.13 9.47 -29.12
C SER A 58 -36.64 9.18 -28.99
N LEU A 59 -35.86 10.17 -28.58
CA LEU A 59 -34.42 10.06 -28.34
C LEU A 59 -34.10 10.22 -26.86
N ALA A 60 -32.82 10.06 -26.50
CA ALA A 60 -32.36 10.21 -25.12
C ALA A 60 -32.54 11.65 -24.59
N SER A 61 -32.39 12.65 -25.48
CA SER A 61 -32.59 14.07 -25.16
C SER A 61 -34.05 14.55 -25.24
N GLY A 62 -35.00 13.66 -25.55
CA GLY A 62 -36.43 13.96 -25.69
C GLY A 62 -37.00 13.68 -27.07
N GLU A 63 -38.18 14.22 -27.35
CA GLU A 63 -38.84 14.06 -28.65
C GLU A 63 -38.25 15.01 -29.71
N TRP A 64 -37.95 14.48 -30.89
CA TRP A 64 -37.47 15.24 -32.04
C TRP A 64 -38.28 14.95 -33.30
N THR A 65 -38.59 15.98 -34.09
CA THR A 65 -39.10 15.83 -35.45
C THR A 65 -37.94 15.64 -36.42
N PHE A 66 -37.99 14.56 -37.19
CA PHE A 66 -37.09 14.29 -38.31
C PHE A 66 -37.88 14.43 -39.60
N ALA A 67 -37.51 15.39 -40.45
CA ALA A 67 -38.10 15.56 -41.78
C ALA A 67 -37.01 15.51 -42.84
N GLU A 68 -37.20 14.70 -43.90
CA GLU A 68 -36.14 14.35 -44.84
C GLU A 68 -34.84 13.96 -44.10
N ALA A 69 -35.00 13.19 -43.03
CA ALA A 69 -33.91 12.70 -42.18
C ALA A 69 -34.25 11.32 -41.57
N LEU A 70 -33.24 10.54 -41.19
CA LEU A 70 -33.38 9.20 -40.60
C LEU A 70 -32.27 8.92 -39.58
N ILE A 71 -32.39 7.82 -38.80
CA ILE A 71 -31.29 7.29 -37.97
C ILE A 71 -30.58 6.19 -38.75
N ALA A 72 -29.28 6.36 -38.97
CA ALA A 72 -28.43 5.46 -39.74
C ALA A 72 -27.46 4.67 -38.84
N ASN A 73 -26.92 3.58 -39.37
CA ASN A 73 -25.90 2.77 -38.71
C ASN A 73 -24.50 3.21 -39.17
N VAL A 74 -23.63 3.55 -38.24
CA VAL A 74 -22.24 3.93 -38.52
C VAL A 74 -21.47 2.69 -39.00
N GLY A 75 -20.66 2.84 -40.05
CA GLY A 75 -19.85 1.74 -40.61
C GLY A 75 -20.64 0.62 -41.31
N GLY A 76 -21.93 0.84 -41.61
CA GLY A 76 -22.75 -0.05 -42.43
C GLY A 76 -22.45 0.06 -43.94
N THR A 77 -23.29 -0.54 -44.78
CA THR A 77 -23.15 -0.53 -46.26
C THR A 77 -23.15 0.88 -46.87
N ASP A 78 -23.75 1.82 -46.16
CA ASP A 78 -23.89 3.23 -46.56
C ASP A 78 -22.70 4.10 -46.07
N ASN A 79 -21.78 3.54 -45.26
CA ASN A 79 -20.60 4.24 -44.72
C ASN A 79 -20.95 5.58 -44.03
N ASP A 80 -22.06 5.62 -43.27
CA ASP A 80 -22.38 6.75 -42.39
C ASP A 80 -21.31 6.94 -41.30
N LEU A 81 -21.06 8.19 -40.93
CA LEU A 81 -20.02 8.58 -39.97
C LEU A 81 -20.61 9.11 -38.67
N GLY A 82 -20.12 8.62 -37.53
CA GLY A 82 -20.52 9.02 -36.19
C GLY A 82 -19.50 8.55 -35.15
N SER A 83 -19.66 8.99 -33.91
CA SER A 83 -18.84 8.63 -32.75
C SER A 83 -19.12 7.23 -32.22
N GLY A 84 -20.35 6.74 -32.45
CA GLY A 84 -20.89 5.51 -31.92
C GLY A 84 -21.33 4.52 -32.99
N SER A 85 -22.39 3.77 -32.70
CA SER A 85 -22.98 2.78 -33.62
C SER A 85 -24.07 3.40 -34.50
N ARG A 86 -24.62 4.54 -34.10
CA ARG A 86 -25.69 5.25 -34.82
C ARG A 86 -25.36 6.72 -35.00
N THR A 87 -26.04 7.34 -35.95
CA THR A 87 -25.95 8.77 -36.25
C THR A 87 -27.23 9.22 -36.96
N SER A 88 -27.51 10.52 -36.98
CA SER A 88 -28.57 11.05 -37.84
C SER A 88 -28.04 11.27 -39.27
N ARG A 89 -28.86 11.01 -40.29
CA ARG A 89 -28.57 11.36 -41.69
C ARG A 89 -29.68 12.26 -42.22
N ILE A 90 -29.30 13.43 -42.75
CA ILE A 90 -30.21 14.45 -43.29
C ILE A 90 -29.99 14.57 -44.81
N GLN A 91 -31.08 14.73 -45.57
CA GLN A 91 -31.04 15.05 -47.00
C GLN A 91 -31.73 16.40 -47.31
N THR A 92 -31.91 16.70 -48.60
CA THR A 92 -32.39 17.98 -49.15
C THR A 92 -33.56 18.61 -48.42
N GLY A 93 -33.37 19.85 -47.97
CA GLY A 93 -34.42 20.61 -47.27
C GLY A 93 -34.89 19.97 -45.97
N GLY A 94 -34.18 18.93 -45.52
CA GLY A 94 -34.47 18.20 -44.29
C GLY A 94 -33.99 18.93 -43.07
N TYR A 95 -34.53 18.51 -41.93
CA TYR A 95 -34.15 19.07 -40.65
C TYR A 95 -34.38 18.07 -39.51
N LEU A 96 -33.65 18.33 -38.42
CA LEU A 96 -33.91 17.81 -37.10
C LEU A 96 -34.42 18.96 -36.25
N ALA A 97 -35.54 18.78 -35.55
CA ALA A 97 -36.12 19.82 -34.71
C ALA A 97 -36.54 19.25 -33.36
N MET A 98 -36.12 19.89 -32.26
CA MET A 98 -36.63 19.55 -30.94
C MET A 98 -38.14 19.77 -30.86
N ASN A 99 -38.87 18.81 -30.29
CA ASN A 99 -40.27 18.95 -29.91
C ASN A 99 -40.45 19.19 -28.40
N SER A 100 -39.35 19.06 -27.64
CA SER A 100 -39.32 19.29 -26.19
C SER A 100 -38.53 20.57 -25.92
N ASP A 101 -39.02 21.36 -24.97
CA ASP A 101 -38.30 22.55 -24.52
C ASP A 101 -37.08 22.14 -23.68
N LYS A 102 -35.92 22.66 -24.05
CA LYS A 102 -34.76 22.70 -23.19
C LYS A 102 -34.84 23.96 -22.33
N PRO A 103 -34.97 23.85 -21.00
CA PRO A 103 -34.99 25.04 -20.13
C PRO A 103 -33.60 25.72 -20.10
N ASN A 104 -33.53 26.90 -19.48
CA ASN A 104 -32.28 27.61 -19.11
C ASN A 104 -31.38 28.05 -20.27
N GLY A 105 -31.96 28.13 -21.46
CA GLY A 105 -31.35 28.76 -22.62
C GLY A 105 -30.29 27.91 -23.30
N ALA A 106 -29.61 28.53 -24.25
CA ALA A 106 -28.48 27.98 -24.95
C ALA A 106 -27.35 29.00 -24.95
N GLY A 107 -26.25 28.72 -24.23
CA GLY A 107 -25.02 29.51 -24.29
C GLY A 107 -24.22 29.12 -25.53
N ILE A 108 -23.77 27.88 -25.59
CA ILE A 108 -23.05 27.29 -26.70
C ILE A 108 -23.80 26.05 -27.20
N ILE A 109 -23.85 25.84 -28.52
CA ILE A 109 -24.24 24.57 -29.13
C ILE A 109 -23.03 24.00 -29.86
N THR A 110 -22.68 22.76 -29.57
CA THR A 110 -21.75 21.97 -30.38
C THR A 110 -22.47 20.80 -31.03
N LEU A 111 -22.03 20.40 -32.22
CA LEU A 111 -22.44 19.14 -32.84
C LEU A 111 -21.32 18.62 -33.72
N LYS A 112 -21.29 17.32 -33.98
CA LYS A 112 -20.44 16.74 -35.01
C LYS A 112 -21.20 16.59 -36.32
N ALA A 113 -20.54 16.88 -37.44
CA ALA A 113 -21.10 16.65 -38.75
C ALA A 113 -20.05 16.11 -39.73
N ALA A 114 -20.48 15.26 -40.65
CA ALA A 114 -19.67 14.74 -41.75
C ALA A 114 -20.50 14.62 -43.02
N ALA A 115 -19.91 14.89 -44.18
CA ALA A 115 -20.57 14.61 -45.45
C ALA A 115 -20.76 13.10 -45.59
N PHE A 116 -21.90 12.70 -46.14
CA PHE A 116 -22.17 11.30 -46.39
C PHE A 116 -21.16 10.73 -47.39
N SER A 117 -20.56 9.59 -47.07
CA SER A 117 -19.31 9.09 -47.66
C SER A 117 -19.27 9.01 -49.21
N SER A 118 -20.38 8.66 -49.88
CA SER A 118 -20.45 8.58 -51.36
C SER A 118 -20.62 9.94 -52.04
N ASP A 119 -20.99 10.96 -51.28
CA ASP A 119 -21.36 12.28 -51.79
C ASP A 119 -20.21 13.29 -51.57
N ALA A 120 -19.20 12.92 -50.77
CA ALA A 120 -17.98 13.67 -50.48
C ALA A 120 -17.01 13.69 -51.68
N VAL A 121 -17.42 14.32 -52.78
CA VAL A 121 -16.58 14.59 -53.95
C VAL A 121 -16.06 16.02 -53.88
N ALA A 122 -14.86 16.30 -54.41
CA ALA A 122 -14.36 17.67 -54.54
C ALA A 122 -15.42 18.55 -55.24
N ASN A 123 -15.84 19.65 -54.60
CA ASN A 123 -16.94 20.56 -54.97
C ASN A 123 -18.39 20.10 -54.68
N ARG A 124 -18.64 19.08 -53.86
CA ARG A 124 -19.99 18.74 -53.35
C ARG A 124 -20.01 18.63 -51.83
N MET A 125 -20.13 19.77 -51.15
CA MET A 125 -20.19 19.78 -49.69
C MET A 125 -21.59 20.21 -49.25
N ALA A 126 -22.25 19.36 -48.47
CA ALA A 126 -23.54 19.68 -47.89
C ALA A 126 -23.42 20.89 -46.95
N THR A 127 -24.53 21.58 -46.75
CA THR A 127 -24.59 22.79 -45.94
C THR A 127 -25.79 22.78 -45.00
N PHE A 128 -25.61 23.37 -43.83
CA PHE A 128 -26.67 23.48 -42.83
C PHE A 128 -26.56 24.78 -42.04
N TRP A 129 -27.64 25.15 -41.35
CA TRP A 129 -27.57 26.12 -40.26
C TRP A 129 -28.18 25.54 -38.99
N VAL A 130 -27.91 26.20 -37.86
CA VAL A 130 -28.54 25.94 -36.58
C VAL A 130 -29.43 27.12 -36.21
N GLU A 131 -30.65 26.83 -35.79
CA GLU A 131 -31.64 27.79 -35.32
C GLU A 131 -32.04 27.47 -33.88
N VAL A 132 -32.21 28.49 -33.06
CA VAL A 132 -32.71 28.40 -31.69
C VAL A 132 -33.96 29.25 -31.55
N PHE A 133 -35.01 28.65 -31.00
CA PHE A 133 -36.31 29.27 -30.79
C PHE A 133 -36.61 29.35 -29.30
N ASP A 134 -37.19 30.44 -28.84
CA ASP A 134 -37.56 30.71 -27.43
C ASP A 134 -39.10 30.83 -27.25
N ASN A 135 -39.86 30.35 -28.24
CA ASN A 135 -41.31 30.52 -28.33
C ASN A 135 -42.11 29.22 -28.08
N GLY A 136 -41.47 28.18 -27.57
CA GLY A 136 -42.08 26.87 -27.34
C GLY A 136 -42.40 26.08 -28.62
N ALA A 137 -41.86 26.48 -29.77
CA ALA A 137 -42.01 25.79 -31.05
C ALA A 137 -40.72 25.90 -31.89
N THR A 138 -40.67 25.20 -33.02
CA THR A 138 -39.54 25.28 -33.99
C THR A 138 -39.98 25.90 -35.32
N VAL A 139 -40.93 26.83 -35.23
CA VAL A 139 -41.52 27.58 -36.34
C VAL A 139 -41.55 29.07 -36.03
N GLY A 140 -41.57 29.90 -37.08
CA GLY A 140 -41.49 31.36 -36.96
C GLY A 140 -40.05 31.90 -37.04
N PRO A 141 -39.82 33.17 -36.69
CA PRO A 141 -38.46 33.73 -36.62
C PRO A 141 -37.70 33.16 -35.40
N PRO A 142 -36.49 32.61 -35.58
CA PRO A 142 -35.70 32.11 -34.46
C PRO A 142 -35.06 33.26 -33.66
N ALA A 143 -34.87 33.05 -32.36
CA ALA A 143 -34.12 33.95 -31.48
C ALA A 143 -32.62 34.00 -31.85
N TYR A 144 -32.10 32.92 -32.42
CA TYR A 144 -30.76 32.85 -33.00
C TYR A 144 -30.74 31.99 -34.26
N ARG A 145 -29.96 32.40 -35.26
CA ARG A 145 -29.63 31.58 -36.44
C ARG A 145 -28.14 31.72 -36.75
N SER A 146 -27.44 30.60 -36.91
CA SER A 146 -26.04 30.61 -37.31
C SER A 146 -25.86 31.07 -38.76
N SER A 147 -24.63 31.46 -39.13
CA SER A 147 -24.24 31.44 -40.54
C SER A 147 -24.35 30.01 -41.10
N VAL A 148 -24.50 29.90 -42.43
CA VAL A 148 -24.49 28.60 -43.11
C VAL A 148 -23.11 27.97 -42.93
N MET A 149 -23.09 26.72 -42.47
CA MET A 149 -21.89 25.90 -42.30
C MET A 149 -21.78 24.92 -43.45
N THR A 150 -20.55 24.71 -43.93
CA THR A 150 -20.22 23.70 -44.93
C THR A 150 -19.68 22.46 -44.23
N VAL A 151 -20.20 21.28 -44.58
CA VAL A 151 -19.85 20.02 -43.94
C VAL A 151 -18.60 19.41 -44.59
N GLY A 152 -17.57 19.16 -43.80
CA GLY A 152 -16.35 18.44 -44.21
C GLY A 152 -16.59 16.95 -44.49
N SER A 153 -15.65 16.30 -45.20
CA SER A 153 -15.74 14.86 -45.56
C SER A 153 -15.48 13.88 -44.41
N GLY A 154 -14.91 14.37 -43.30
CA GLY A 154 -14.72 13.60 -42.07
C GLY A 154 -15.59 14.17 -40.94
N LEU A 155 -15.81 13.37 -39.90
CA LEU A 155 -16.55 13.79 -38.72
C LEU A 155 -15.79 14.90 -37.98
N GLN A 156 -16.38 16.09 -37.96
CA GLN A 156 -15.79 17.30 -37.36
C GLN A 156 -16.78 17.97 -36.42
N THR A 157 -16.28 18.62 -35.36
CA THR A 157 -17.10 19.38 -34.41
C THR A 157 -17.31 20.82 -34.88
N TYR A 158 -18.56 21.25 -34.90
CA TYR A 158 -19.01 22.62 -35.16
C TYR A 158 -19.48 23.24 -33.86
N THR A 159 -19.12 24.50 -33.60
CA THR A 159 -19.46 25.22 -32.36
C THR A 159 -20.16 26.52 -32.70
N PHE A 160 -21.25 26.80 -32.00
CA PHE A 160 -22.10 27.97 -32.16
C PHE A 160 -22.27 28.67 -30.82
N THR A 161 -21.90 29.94 -30.74
CA THR A 161 -22.21 30.78 -29.56
C THR A 161 -23.59 31.40 -29.79
N VAL A 162 -24.56 30.98 -29.00
CA VAL A 162 -25.99 31.27 -29.18
C VAL A 162 -26.46 32.38 -28.24
N ASN A 163 -26.17 32.24 -26.94
CA ASN A 163 -26.57 33.16 -25.86
C ASN A 163 -28.07 33.54 -25.89
N VAL A 164 -28.96 32.55 -26.04
CA VAL A 164 -30.41 32.74 -25.93
C VAL A 164 -30.85 32.27 -24.55
N SER A 165 -31.58 33.10 -23.81
CA SER A 165 -32.12 32.78 -22.48
C SER A 165 -33.53 32.18 -22.54
N GLY A 166 -34.01 31.61 -21.44
CA GLY A 166 -35.36 31.04 -21.35
C GLY A 166 -35.46 29.62 -21.90
N SER A 167 -36.66 29.06 -21.98
CA SER A 167 -36.84 27.73 -22.57
C SER A 167 -36.65 27.79 -24.07
N ILE A 168 -35.74 26.97 -24.61
CA ILE A 168 -35.37 26.96 -26.01
C ILE A 168 -35.62 25.62 -26.70
N ARG A 169 -35.79 25.66 -28.02
CA ARG A 169 -35.76 24.49 -28.91
C ARG A 169 -34.76 24.72 -30.03
N VAL A 170 -34.01 23.69 -30.39
CA VAL A 170 -33.02 23.74 -31.46
C VAL A 170 -33.54 23.06 -32.71
N LYS A 171 -33.22 23.64 -33.87
CA LYS A 171 -33.47 23.07 -35.19
C LYS A 171 -32.22 23.15 -36.04
N ILE A 172 -31.86 22.04 -36.67
CA ILE A 172 -30.72 21.92 -37.60
C ILE A 172 -31.31 21.68 -38.98
N THR A 173 -31.09 22.59 -39.92
CA THR A 173 -31.76 22.56 -41.23
C THR A 173 -30.75 22.52 -42.37
N SER A 174 -30.87 21.53 -43.25
CA SER A 174 -30.12 21.45 -44.50
C SER A 174 -30.45 22.67 -45.38
N GLN A 175 -29.42 23.25 -45.97
CA GLN A 175 -29.54 24.37 -46.93
C GLN A 175 -29.44 23.92 -48.39
N ASP A 176 -29.23 22.63 -48.61
CA ASP A 176 -29.06 22.10 -49.94
C ASP A 176 -30.40 21.81 -50.61
N LYS A 177 -30.43 22.02 -51.93
CA LYS A 177 -31.62 21.84 -52.78
C LYS A 177 -31.55 20.61 -53.70
N SER A 178 -30.49 19.79 -53.60
CA SER A 178 -30.37 18.49 -54.29
C SER A 178 -30.21 17.33 -53.30
N LYS A 179 -30.73 16.15 -53.66
CA LYS A 179 -30.64 14.90 -52.87
C LYS A 179 -29.24 14.30 -52.81
N ASP A 180 -28.34 14.87 -53.60
CA ASP A 180 -26.93 14.52 -53.67
C ASP A 180 -26.11 15.13 -52.52
N PHE A 181 -26.71 15.90 -51.61
CA PHE A 181 -26.04 16.58 -50.50
C PHE A 181 -26.54 16.04 -49.16
N ARG A 182 -26.17 14.80 -48.85
CA ARG A 182 -26.46 14.18 -47.56
C ARG A 182 -25.31 14.37 -46.59
N PHE A 183 -25.66 14.49 -45.32
CA PHE A 183 -24.68 14.58 -44.25
C PHE A 183 -25.17 13.93 -42.97
N ASN A 184 -24.21 13.52 -42.17
CA ASN A 184 -24.42 12.99 -40.83
C ASN A 184 -24.35 14.10 -39.79
N ILE A 185 -25.17 13.98 -38.76
CA ILE A 185 -25.12 14.79 -37.53
C ILE A 185 -25.05 13.84 -36.34
N ASP A 186 -24.12 14.12 -35.42
CA ASP A 186 -23.88 13.32 -34.23
C ASP A 186 -23.44 14.18 -33.05
N ASP A 187 -23.47 13.64 -31.83
CA ASP A 187 -23.04 14.29 -30.57
C ASP A 187 -23.51 15.76 -30.44
N ILE A 188 -24.82 16.01 -30.56
CA ILE A 188 -25.35 17.36 -30.30
C ILE A 188 -25.22 17.63 -28.81
N ALA A 189 -24.57 18.74 -28.46
CA ALA A 189 -24.39 19.19 -27.10
C ALA A 189 -24.83 20.66 -27.02
N ILE A 190 -25.79 20.97 -26.15
CA ILE A 190 -26.27 22.33 -25.89
C ILE A 190 -25.89 22.66 -24.46
N SER A 191 -25.26 23.80 -24.20
CA SER A 191 -24.98 24.29 -22.84
C SER A 191 -26.06 25.28 -22.41
N SER A 192 -26.32 25.38 -21.10
CA SER A 192 -27.08 26.49 -20.53
C SER A 192 -26.39 27.83 -20.82
N ILE A 193 -27.16 28.91 -20.78
CA ILE A 193 -26.58 30.26 -20.74
C ILE A 193 -26.14 30.53 -19.29
N GLY A 194 -24.84 30.72 -19.06
CA GLY A 194 -24.33 31.02 -17.73
C GLY A 194 -24.74 32.42 -17.23
N ASN A 195 -24.83 32.59 -15.92
CA ASN A 195 -25.18 33.84 -15.22
C ASN A 195 -26.61 34.34 -15.43
N GLN A 196 -27.59 33.41 -15.47
CA GLN A 196 -29.00 33.81 -15.41
C GLN A 196 -29.30 34.61 -14.14
N ALA A 197 -30.22 35.57 -14.24
CA ALA A 197 -30.66 36.34 -13.07
C ALA A 197 -31.36 35.41 -12.06
N ALA A 198 -30.77 35.31 -10.87
CA ALA A 198 -31.22 34.41 -9.81
C ALA A 198 -32.15 35.12 -8.81
N ASN A 199 -33.22 34.43 -8.41
CA ASN A 199 -34.08 34.86 -7.31
C ASN A 199 -33.79 34.01 -6.08
N ALA A 200 -33.27 34.63 -5.01
CA ALA A 200 -32.92 33.92 -3.78
C ALA A 200 -34.09 33.86 -2.79
N TYR A 201 -34.36 32.68 -2.25
CA TYR A 201 -35.43 32.42 -1.28
C TYR A 201 -34.88 31.64 -0.09
N THR A 202 -34.97 32.22 1.10
CA THR A 202 -34.53 31.56 2.34
C THR A 202 -35.71 30.90 3.03
N TRP A 203 -35.58 29.63 3.41
CA TRP A 203 -36.58 28.92 4.21
C TRP A 203 -36.65 29.50 5.63
N THR A 204 -37.85 29.86 6.08
CA THR A 204 -38.12 30.40 7.40
C THR A 204 -39.09 29.53 8.22
N GLY A 205 -39.88 28.69 7.56
CA GLY A 205 -40.90 27.83 8.20
C GLY A 205 -42.04 28.59 8.89
N GLN A 206 -42.24 29.88 8.58
CA GLN A 206 -43.22 30.74 9.25
C GLN A 206 -44.66 30.58 8.75
N GLY A 207 -44.90 29.75 7.73
CA GLY A 207 -46.22 29.46 7.15
C GLY A 207 -47.11 28.53 7.98
N ASN A 208 -46.67 28.13 9.18
CA ASN A 208 -47.35 27.18 10.09
C ASN A 208 -47.55 25.77 9.52
N ASP A 209 -46.81 25.39 8.50
CA ASP A 209 -46.73 24.03 7.95
C ASP A 209 -45.30 23.72 7.47
N GLY A 210 -45.05 22.51 6.97
CA GLY A 210 -43.79 22.13 6.34
C GLY A 210 -43.84 22.18 4.80
N SER A 211 -44.83 22.82 4.19
CA SER A 211 -45.08 22.75 2.75
C SER A 211 -44.02 23.49 1.93
N TRP A 212 -43.43 22.83 0.94
CA TRP A 212 -42.55 23.45 -0.05
C TRP A 212 -43.30 24.51 -0.88
N SER A 213 -44.56 24.24 -1.22
CA SER A 213 -45.38 25.08 -2.09
C SER A 213 -46.04 26.27 -1.37
N ASN A 214 -46.08 26.27 -0.03
CA ASN A 214 -46.59 27.41 0.73
C ASN A 214 -45.60 28.59 0.68
N SER A 215 -45.95 29.62 -0.11
CA SER A 215 -45.11 30.81 -0.31
C SER A 215 -44.71 31.53 0.98
N ALA A 216 -45.49 31.41 2.07
CA ALA A 216 -45.21 32.04 3.36
C ALA A 216 -44.07 31.36 4.16
N ASN A 217 -43.65 30.15 3.78
CA ASN A 217 -42.47 29.50 4.37
C ASN A 217 -41.15 30.08 3.85
N TRP A 218 -41.19 30.95 2.83
CA TRP A 218 -40.02 31.51 2.18
C TRP A 218 -39.90 33.02 2.45
N SER A 219 -38.66 33.52 2.53
CA SER A 219 -38.37 34.95 2.58
C SER A 219 -37.37 35.35 1.47
N PRO A 220 -37.76 36.26 0.54
CA PRO A 220 -39.12 36.78 0.34
C PRO A 220 -40.12 35.67 -0.01
N ALA A 221 -41.43 35.97 -0.02
CA ALA A 221 -42.46 34.96 -0.31
C ALA A 221 -42.32 34.41 -1.74
N ARG A 222 -42.21 33.08 -1.88
CA ARG A 222 -42.00 32.40 -3.17
C ARG A 222 -43.32 32.01 -3.82
N ALA A 223 -43.98 32.97 -4.46
CA ALA A 223 -45.30 32.76 -5.06
C ALA A 223 -45.26 32.04 -6.43
N VAL A 224 -44.19 32.26 -7.21
CA VAL A 224 -44.02 31.69 -8.55
C VAL A 224 -42.66 30.98 -8.61
N PRO A 225 -42.63 29.65 -8.50
CA PRO A 225 -41.42 28.87 -8.72
C PRO A 225 -40.81 29.11 -10.10
N ALA A 226 -39.50 29.36 -10.18
CA ALA A 226 -38.77 29.50 -11.43
C ALA A 226 -37.51 28.59 -11.47
N PRO A 227 -37.08 28.16 -12.67
CA PRO A 227 -35.86 27.38 -12.84
C PRO A 227 -34.57 28.09 -12.39
N THR A 228 -34.56 29.41 -12.23
CA THR A 228 -33.38 30.18 -11.77
C THR A 228 -33.39 30.45 -10.25
N ASP A 229 -34.31 29.85 -9.51
CA ASP A 229 -34.45 30.08 -8.08
C ASP A 229 -33.26 29.52 -7.29
N VAL A 230 -32.73 30.32 -6.37
CA VAL A 230 -31.71 29.92 -5.40
C VAL A 230 -32.41 29.65 -4.06
N ILE A 231 -32.53 28.37 -3.73
CA ILE A 231 -33.20 27.87 -2.53
C ILE A 231 -32.17 27.77 -1.40
N ILE A 232 -32.39 28.51 -0.31
CA ILE A 232 -31.43 28.63 0.79
C ILE A 232 -32.03 28.09 2.09
N PHE A 233 -31.32 27.16 2.70
CA PHE A 233 -31.52 26.73 4.08
C PHE A 233 -30.34 27.22 4.92
N ASP A 234 -30.64 28.07 5.89
CA ASP A 234 -29.64 28.73 6.73
C ASP A 234 -29.89 28.41 8.20
N GLY A 235 -28.91 27.78 8.85
CA GLY A 235 -29.05 27.35 10.24
C GLY A 235 -29.15 28.50 11.24
N THR A 236 -28.82 29.72 10.83
CA THR A 236 -29.06 30.94 11.62
C THR A 236 -30.52 31.42 11.58
N VAL A 237 -31.33 30.88 10.66
CA VAL A 237 -32.72 31.28 10.43
C VAL A 237 -33.69 30.19 10.91
N ALA A 238 -33.54 28.96 10.40
CA ALA A 238 -34.46 27.85 10.70
C ALA A 238 -33.73 26.50 10.67
N SER A 239 -33.48 25.92 11.86
CA SER A 239 -32.87 24.59 12.02
C SER A 239 -33.37 23.90 13.31
N PRO A 240 -33.72 22.60 13.28
CA PRO A 240 -33.85 21.77 12.08
C PRO A 240 -35.07 22.17 11.23
N ALA A 241 -35.03 21.88 9.93
CA ALA A 241 -36.13 22.12 9.00
C ALA A 241 -36.65 20.78 8.43
N THR A 242 -37.97 20.56 8.47
CA THR A 242 -38.62 19.45 7.77
C THR A 242 -39.51 20.02 6.68
N VAL A 243 -39.26 19.63 5.44
CA VAL A 243 -39.90 20.19 4.26
C VAL A 243 -40.58 19.08 3.46
N SER A 244 -41.91 19.16 3.39
CA SER A 244 -42.74 18.27 2.58
C SER A 244 -42.69 18.70 1.12
N LEU A 245 -42.17 17.84 0.25
CA LEU A 245 -42.11 18.07 -1.20
C LEU A 245 -43.48 17.82 -1.84
N ASP A 246 -44.32 18.85 -1.87
CA ASP A 246 -45.74 18.78 -2.26
C ASP A 246 -46.08 19.44 -3.61
N PHE A 247 -45.07 19.79 -4.40
CA PHE A 247 -45.28 20.32 -5.75
C PHE A 247 -45.99 19.28 -6.63
N THR A 248 -46.88 19.74 -7.50
CA THR A 248 -47.79 18.87 -8.28
C THR A 248 -47.07 18.14 -9.41
N ALA A 249 -46.09 18.79 -10.05
CA ALA A 249 -45.30 18.21 -11.12
C ALA A 249 -44.44 17.02 -10.62
N PRO A 250 -44.16 16.01 -11.45
CA PRO A 250 -43.24 14.94 -11.06
C PRO A 250 -41.81 15.47 -10.85
N THR A 251 -41.43 16.52 -11.58
CA THR A 251 -40.13 17.19 -11.47
C THR A 251 -40.33 18.67 -11.27
N GLN A 252 -39.57 19.28 -10.37
CA GLN A 252 -39.43 20.73 -10.25
C GLN A 252 -38.00 21.14 -10.60
N LEU A 253 -37.87 22.17 -11.44
CA LEU A 253 -36.59 22.79 -11.75
C LEU A 253 -36.29 23.91 -10.75
N ILE A 254 -35.05 23.99 -10.29
CA ILE A 254 -34.51 25.13 -9.54
C ILE A 254 -33.08 25.42 -10.01
N GLY A 255 -32.58 26.60 -9.66
CA GLY A 255 -31.24 27.02 -10.02
C GLY A 255 -30.23 26.43 -9.06
N GLN A 256 -30.36 26.76 -7.77
CA GLN A 256 -29.45 26.27 -6.76
C GLN A 256 -30.18 25.82 -5.49
N LEU A 257 -29.58 24.89 -4.77
CA LEU A 257 -29.94 24.46 -3.43
C LEU A 257 -28.75 24.62 -2.50
N GLN A 258 -28.87 25.49 -1.51
CA GLN A 258 -27.78 25.85 -0.60
C GLN A 258 -28.15 25.55 0.84
N LEU A 259 -27.37 24.67 1.50
CA LEU A 259 -27.48 24.39 2.93
C LEU A 259 -26.24 24.93 3.64
N ARG A 260 -26.40 25.91 4.53
CA ARG A 260 -25.28 26.59 5.20
C ARG A 260 -25.51 26.79 6.69
N ASN A 261 -24.43 27.14 7.39
CA ASN A 261 -24.44 27.45 8.82
C ASN A 261 -24.98 26.31 9.70
N LEU A 262 -24.50 25.08 9.49
CA LEU A 262 -24.85 23.90 10.31
C LEU A 262 -26.34 23.54 10.29
N VAL A 263 -27.06 23.88 9.22
CA VAL A 263 -28.49 23.55 9.11
C VAL A 263 -28.71 22.05 8.95
N SER A 264 -29.75 21.52 9.59
CA SER A 264 -30.23 20.15 9.32
C SER A 264 -31.59 20.22 8.62
N VAL A 265 -31.68 19.67 7.42
CA VAL A 265 -32.87 19.71 6.56
C VAL A 265 -33.31 18.30 6.20
N VAL A 266 -34.59 18.00 6.39
CA VAL A 266 -35.24 16.77 5.92
C VAL A 266 -36.19 17.11 4.79
N PHE A 267 -35.90 16.62 3.59
CA PHE A 267 -36.88 16.56 2.51
C PHE A 267 -37.73 15.31 2.69
N LEU A 268 -39.02 15.52 2.94
CA LEU A 268 -40.00 14.48 3.18
C LEU A 268 -40.88 14.31 1.94
N ASN A 269 -41.02 13.08 1.47
CA ASN A 269 -42.00 12.73 0.45
C ASN A 269 -42.77 11.46 0.83
N SER A 270 -44.09 11.59 0.98
CA SER A 270 -45.00 10.50 1.26
C SER A 270 -46.04 10.28 0.15
N GLY A 271 -45.94 11.01 -0.96
CA GLY A 271 -46.89 10.97 -2.07
C GLY A 271 -46.42 10.07 -3.22
N THR A 272 -46.46 10.59 -4.45
CA THR A 272 -45.81 9.94 -5.61
C THR A 272 -44.33 10.32 -5.68
N ALA A 273 -43.54 9.59 -6.46
CA ALA A 273 -42.14 9.95 -6.72
C ALA A 273 -42.00 11.42 -7.15
N ARG A 274 -40.97 12.10 -6.62
CA ARG A 274 -40.68 13.50 -6.90
C ARG A 274 -39.21 13.68 -7.24
N ALA A 275 -38.93 14.54 -8.21
CA ALA A 275 -37.59 14.96 -8.57
C ALA A 275 -37.41 16.46 -8.38
N LEU A 276 -36.26 16.85 -7.84
CA LEU A 276 -35.77 18.22 -7.86
C LEU A 276 -34.54 18.22 -8.77
N SER A 277 -34.64 18.89 -9.92
CA SER A 277 -33.53 19.00 -10.86
C SER A 277 -32.91 20.39 -10.77
N LEU A 278 -31.60 20.41 -10.55
CA LEU A 278 -30.76 21.60 -10.58
C LEU A 278 -30.34 21.78 -12.03
N ASP A 279 -30.75 22.87 -12.65
CA ASP A 279 -30.55 23.10 -14.08
C ASP A 279 -30.54 24.59 -14.46
N GLY A 280 -30.58 25.50 -13.49
CA GLY A 280 -30.94 26.90 -13.74
C GLY A 280 -29.91 27.76 -14.45
N GLY A 281 -28.71 27.26 -14.76
CA GLY A 281 -27.64 28.05 -15.37
C GLY A 281 -27.19 29.23 -14.49
N VAL A 282 -27.33 29.08 -13.16
CA VAL A 282 -26.94 30.09 -12.17
C VAL A 282 -25.47 29.91 -11.83
N SER A 283 -24.72 31.00 -11.68
CA SER A 283 -23.28 30.92 -11.40
C SER A 283 -22.98 30.30 -10.03
N GLY A 284 -22.03 29.37 -9.97
CA GLY A 284 -21.54 28.74 -8.73
C GLY A 284 -21.92 27.27 -8.67
N ASP A 285 -21.71 26.64 -7.51
CA ASP A 285 -22.17 25.27 -7.29
C ASP A 285 -23.69 25.26 -7.07
N ASP A 286 -24.39 24.41 -7.82
CA ASP A 286 -25.85 24.32 -7.86
C ASP A 286 -26.43 23.54 -6.69
N LEU A 287 -25.65 22.62 -6.12
CA LEU A 287 -25.91 22.07 -4.79
C LEU A 287 -24.74 22.35 -3.87
N THR A 288 -24.99 23.01 -2.75
CA THR A 288 -24.01 23.12 -1.67
C THR A 288 -24.57 22.55 -0.38
N VAL A 289 -23.85 21.59 0.20
CA VAL A 289 -24.08 21.16 1.58
C VAL A 289 -22.84 21.56 2.37
N GLY A 290 -22.94 22.70 3.04
CA GLY A 290 -21.85 23.29 3.82
C GLY A 290 -21.37 22.38 4.95
N ALA A 291 -20.13 22.61 5.41
CA ALA A 291 -19.54 21.83 6.49
C ALA A 291 -20.45 21.82 7.73
N GLY A 292 -20.71 20.63 8.27
CA GLY A 292 -21.61 20.41 9.41
C GLY A 292 -23.11 20.58 9.13
N SER A 293 -23.52 21.00 7.93
CA SER A 293 -24.91 20.92 7.49
C SER A 293 -25.30 19.48 7.11
N VAL A 294 -26.59 19.16 7.19
CA VAL A 294 -27.15 17.84 6.87
C VAL A 294 -28.33 17.98 5.92
N LEU A 295 -28.30 17.27 4.80
CA LEU A 295 -29.44 17.07 3.90
C LEU A 295 -29.92 15.61 4.02
N THR A 296 -31.15 15.40 4.45
CA THR A 296 -31.80 14.08 4.48
C THR A 296 -32.86 13.99 3.39
N LEU A 297 -32.78 12.97 2.54
CA LEU A 297 -33.80 12.56 1.59
C LEU A 297 -34.65 11.44 2.21
N ARG A 298 -35.84 11.76 2.71
CA ARG A 298 -36.73 10.80 3.37
C ARG A 298 -37.98 10.52 2.53
N GLY A 299 -37.87 9.53 1.64
CA GLY A 299 -38.95 9.05 0.79
C GLY A 299 -39.71 7.86 1.36
N GLY A 300 -40.92 7.62 0.84
CA GLY A 300 -41.73 6.44 1.10
C GLY A 300 -41.69 5.41 -0.04
N SER A 301 -42.37 4.28 0.15
CA SER A 301 -42.54 3.28 -0.92
C SER A 301 -43.36 3.86 -2.07
N GLY A 302 -42.77 3.95 -3.26
CA GLY A 302 -43.38 4.62 -4.43
C GLY A 302 -43.33 6.16 -4.37
N ALA A 303 -42.74 6.71 -3.31
CA ALA A 303 -42.59 8.14 -3.05
C ALA A 303 -41.09 8.52 -2.96
N GLU A 304 -40.28 7.97 -3.88
CA GLU A 304 -38.85 8.24 -3.90
C GLU A 304 -38.56 9.72 -4.18
N ILE A 305 -37.43 10.20 -3.66
CA ILE A 305 -36.91 11.54 -3.90
C ILE A 305 -35.66 11.42 -4.77
N VAL A 306 -35.66 12.09 -5.92
CA VAL A 306 -34.48 12.20 -6.78
C VAL A 306 -34.00 13.65 -6.76
N LEU A 307 -32.80 13.88 -6.22
CA LEU A 307 -32.09 15.14 -6.40
C LEU A 307 -31.13 14.97 -7.59
N ASN A 308 -31.40 15.66 -8.69
CA ASN A 308 -30.68 15.50 -9.95
C ASN A 308 -29.87 16.75 -10.27
N VAL A 309 -28.56 16.60 -10.31
CA VAL A 309 -27.61 17.57 -10.88
C VAL A 309 -27.58 17.30 -12.38
N THR A 310 -28.19 18.18 -13.19
CA THR A 310 -28.22 17.99 -14.65
C THR A 310 -26.82 18.18 -15.25
N ALA A 311 -26.68 17.90 -16.54
CA ALA A 311 -25.40 18.05 -17.19
C ALA A 311 -24.97 19.53 -17.15
N GLY A 312 -23.68 19.80 -17.01
CA GLY A 312 -23.17 21.17 -16.87
C GLY A 312 -23.24 21.76 -15.46
N GLU A 313 -24.14 21.26 -14.61
CA GLU A 313 -24.29 21.72 -13.23
C GLU A 313 -23.39 20.96 -12.25
N THR A 314 -23.20 21.54 -11.06
CA THR A 314 -22.21 21.06 -10.08
C THR A 314 -22.76 21.01 -8.66
N ALA A 315 -22.20 20.10 -7.86
CA ALA A 315 -22.56 19.90 -6.47
C ALA A 315 -21.32 19.73 -5.60
N LEU A 316 -21.20 20.58 -4.58
CA LEU A 316 -20.12 20.56 -3.60
C LEU A 316 -20.63 20.17 -2.21
N ILE A 317 -20.23 18.99 -1.75
CA ILE A 317 -20.67 18.42 -0.48
C ILE A 317 -19.53 18.46 0.53
N ASN A 318 -19.63 19.35 1.50
CA ASN A 318 -18.74 19.47 2.65
C ASN A 318 -19.36 18.94 3.95
N GLY A 319 -20.68 18.69 3.95
CA GLY A 319 -21.44 18.18 5.10
C GLY A 319 -21.90 16.72 4.93
N ARG A 320 -23.07 16.38 5.48
CA ARG A 320 -23.68 15.05 5.40
C ARG A 320 -24.88 15.05 4.46
N VAL A 321 -24.99 14.05 3.61
CA VAL A 321 -26.20 13.70 2.87
C VAL A 321 -26.66 12.32 3.32
N ALA A 322 -27.92 12.19 3.71
CA ALA A 322 -28.51 10.93 4.13
C ALA A 322 -29.69 10.54 3.23
N SER A 323 -29.81 9.26 2.91
CA SER A 323 -30.98 8.66 2.28
C SER A 323 -31.67 7.78 3.30
N GLU A 324 -32.96 8.06 3.55
CA GLU A 324 -33.76 7.44 4.60
C GLU A 324 -35.14 7.01 4.06
N THR A 325 -35.84 6.16 4.82
CA THR A 325 -37.23 5.79 4.54
C THR A 325 -38.18 6.41 5.55
N THR A 326 -39.44 6.61 5.18
CA THR A 326 -40.49 7.11 6.10
C THR A 326 -40.98 6.08 7.13
N GLY A 327 -40.46 4.84 7.11
CA GLY A 327 -40.84 3.81 8.08
C GLY A 327 -40.17 2.44 7.86
N THR A 328 -40.31 1.56 8.86
CA THR A 328 -39.79 0.18 8.80
C THR A 328 -40.56 -0.64 7.76
N GLY A 329 -39.87 -1.15 6.73
CA GLY A 329 -40.46 -2.01 5.70
C GLY A 329 -40.92 -1.28 4.43
N SER A 330 -40.81 0.05 4.35
CA SER A 330 -41.00 0.80 3.11
C SER A 330 -39.67 0.95 2.38
N GLY A 331 -39.53 0.32 1.21
CA GLY A 331 -38.35 0.51 0.37
C GLY A 331 -38.42 1.86 -0.35
N ALA A 332 -37.52 2.79 -0.04
CA ALA A 332 -37.42 4.07 -0.75
C ALA A 332 -36.18 4.10 -1.65
N GLY A 333 -36.40 4.36 -2.94
CA GLY A 333 -35.34 4.43 -3.95
C GLY A 333 -34.73 5.82 -4.09
N ASN A 334 -34.50 6.56 -2.99
CA ASN A 334 -34.02 7.95 -3.09
C ASN A 334 -32.61 8.01 -3.69
N ARG A 335 -32.35 9.07 -4.48
CA ARG A 335 -31.10 9.19 -5.24
C ARG A 335 -30.59 10.61 -5.25
N LEU A 336 -29.27 10.72 -5.29
CA LEU A 336 -28.53 11.92 -5.62
C LEU A 336 -27.78 11.61 -6.92
N THR A 337 -28.31 12.04 -8.05
CA THR A 337 -27.76 11.70 -9.39
C THR A 337 -27.07 12.91 -10.01
N GLY A 338 -25.98 12.66 -10.72
CA GLY A 338 -25.37 13.64 -11.63
C GLY A 338 -25.37 13.11 -13.07
N GLN A 339 -25.22 14.01 -14.04
CA GLN A 339 -25.23 13.67 -15.47
C GLN A 339 -23.89 13.89 -16.19
N THR A 340 -22.90 14.52 -15.52
CA THR A 340 -21.54 14.70 -16.03
C THR A 340 -20.51 14.10 -15.07
N PRO A 341 -19.38 13.57 -15.55
CA PRO A 341 -18.31 13.08 -14.70
C PRO A 341 -17.86 14.13 -13.68
N GLY A 342 -17.85 13.78 -12.40
CA GLY A 342 -17.48 14.68 -11.31
C GLY A 342 -18.49 15.79 -11.01
N ALA A 343 -19.73 15.71 -11.52
CA ALA A 343 -20.80 16.67 -11.19
C ALA A 343 -21.01 16.80 -9.67
N ILE A 344 -20.81 15.72 -8.91
CA ILE A 344 -21.03 15.70 -7.46
C ILE A 344 -19.73 15.35 -6.76
N VAL A 345 -19.23 16.28 -5.96
CA VAL A 345 -17.95 16.14 -5.25
C VAL A 345 -18.19 16.12 -3.75
N PHE A 346 -17.85 14.98 -3.14
CA PHE A 346 -17.76 14.82 -1.69
C PHE A 346 -16.34 15.19 -1.24
N GLU A 347 -16.22 16.31 -0.53
CA GLU A 347 -14.95 16.83 -0.01
C GLU A 347 -14.52 16.12 1.29
N LYS A 348 -13.31 16.43 1.76
CA LYS A 348 -12.79 15.88 3.03
C LYS A 348 -13.79 16.09 4.18
N ASN A 349 -13.99 15.03 4.98
CA ASN A 349 -14.92 14.96 6.12
C ASN A 349 -16.41 15.00 5.75
N SER A 350 -16.76 14.98 4.47
CA SER A 350 -18.15 14.80 4.04
C SER A 350 -18.58 13.34 4.15
N LEU A 351 -19.89 13.13 4.25
CA LEU A 351 -20.50 11.81 4.40
C LEU A 351 -21.72 11.70 3.51
N PHE A 352 -21.79 10.62 2.72
CA PHE A 352 -23.07 10.12 2.22
C PHE A 352 -23.46 8.86 2.97
N GLU A 353 -24.70 8.77 3.43
CA GLU A 353 -25.21 7.62 4.17
C GLU A 353 -26.48 7.08 3.51
N ALA A 354 -26.43 5.84 3.05
CA ALA A 354 -27.60 5.08 2.62
C ALA A 354 -28.08 4.26 3.81
N GLU A 355 -29.08 4.75 4.55
CA GLU A 355 -29.55 4.11 5.79
C GLU A 355 -30.29 2.80 5.51
N ALA A 356 -30.47 1.98 6.55
CA ALA A 356 -31.19 0.72 6.45
C ALA A 356 -32.61 0.91 5.86
N GLY A 357 -33.02 0.00 4.98
CA GLY A 357 -34.35 0.01 4.36
C GLY A 357 -34.43 0.77 3.02
N VAL A 358 -33.47 1.64 2.69
CA VAL A 358 -33.43 2.24 1.34
C VAL A 358 -33.13 1.17 0.29
N THR A 359 -33.56 1.40 -0.95
CA THR A 359 -33.39 0.48 -2.09
C THR A 359 -32.79 1.20 -3.29
N GLY A 360 -32.39 0.46 -4.33
CA GLY A 360 -31.86 1.06 -5.57
C GLY A 360 -30.46 1.65 -5.44
N SER A 361 -29.85 2.03 -6.56
CA SER A 361 -28.50 2.60 -6.57
C SER A 361 -28.56 4.09 -6.20
N PRO A 362 -27.88 4.54 -5.11
CA PRO A 362 -28.03 5.91 -4.59
C PRO A 362 -27.56 6.99 -5.56
N PHE A 363 -26.64 6.65 -6.47
CA PHE A 363 -26.08 7.55 -7.47
C PHE A 363 -26.56 7.24 -8.89
N GLY A 364 -27.62 6.45 -9.01
CA GLY A 364 -28.18 6.03 -10.29
C GLY A 364 -27.46 4.83 -10.94
N SER A 365 -27.99 4.38 -12.07
CA SER A 365 -27.56 3.15 -12.75
C SER A 365 -27.71 3.19 -14.27
N VAL A 366 -27.86 4.39 -14.84
CA VAL A 366 -27.97 4.60 -16.29
C VAL A 366 -26.69 5.22 -16.85
N VAL A 367 -26.56 5.22 -18.18
CA VAL A 367 -25.39 5.76 -18.89
C VAL A 367 -25.10 7.21 -18.52
N ALA A 368 -26.14 8.02 -18.29
CA ALA A 368 -26.00 9.41 -17.88
C ALA A 368 -25.28 9.58 -16.53
N ASN A 369 -25.30 8.58 -15.64
CA ASN A 369 -24.69 8.72 -14.31
C ASN A 369 -23.22 8.33 -14.25
N GLN A 370 -22.60 8.00 -15.38
CA GLN A 370 -21.23 7.50 -15.41
C GLN A 370 -20.23 8.49 -14.81
N GLN A 371 -19.50 8.03 -13.79
CA GLN A 371 -18.49 8.77 -13.04
C GLN A 371 -18.99 10.09 -12.43
N ALA A 372 -20.31 10.24 -12.26
CA ALA A 372 -20.92 11.49 -11.85
C ALA A 372 -20.57 11.90 -10.41
N VAL A 373 -20.24 10.92 -9.56
CA VAL A 373 -19.98 11.16 -8.13
C VAL A 373 -18.53 10.85 -7.79
N LEU A 374 -17.84 11.81 -7.18
CA LEU A 374 -16.45 11.71 -6.75
C LEU A 374 -16.34 11.83 -5.23
N PHE A 375 -15.82 10.79 -4.58
CA PHE A 375 -15.42 10.82 -3.18
C PHE A 375 -13.92 11.12 -3.07
N LYS A 376 -13.59 12.33 -2.61
CA LYS A 376 -12.20 12.76 -2.41
C LYS A 376 -11.58 12.15 -1.15
N ALA A 377 -10.27 12.32 -1.01
CA ALA A 377 -9.54 11.89 0.19
C ALA A 377 -10.19 12.44 1.49
N GLY A 378 -10.55 11.53 2.40
CA GLY A 378 -11.22 11.83 3.66
C GLY A 378 -12.75 11.96 3.59
N ALA A 379 -13.35 11.78 2.42
CA ALA A 379 -14.80 11.63 2.28
C ALA A 379 -15.24 10.18 2.54
N THR A 380 -16.46 9.98 3.01
CA THR A 380 -17.00 8.66 3.33
C THR A 380 -18.33 8.40 2.64
N PHE A 381 -18.48 7.22 2.05
CA PHE A 381 -19.78 6.62 1.72
C PHE A 381 -20.07 5.49 2.71
N ARG A 382 -21.17 5.57 3.45
CA ARG A 382 -21.65 4.49 4.31
C ARG A 382 -22.90 3.85 3.72
N GLN A 383 -22.86 2.53 3.58
CA GLN A 383 -23.95 1.72 3.06
C GLN A 383 -24.52 0.82 4.15
N GLU A 384 -25.68 1.17 4.69
CA GLU A 384 -26.48 0.36 5.62
C GLU A 384 -27.72 -0.24 4.93
N GLY A 385 -28.14 0.36 3.82
CA GLY A 385 -29.15 -0.15 2.90
C GLY A 385 -28.81 0.21 1.44
N GLY A 386 -29.78 0.03 0.55
CA GLY A 386 -29.63 0.39 -0.86
C GLY A 386 -28.82 -0.61 -1.68
N GLY A 387 -28.77 -0.33 -2.99
CA GLY A 387 -27.95 -1.02 -3.97
C GLY A 387 -26.53 -0.44 -4.06
N SER A 388 -25.80 -0.88 -5.08
CA SER A 388 -24.41 -0.49 -5.31
C SER A 388 -24.25 1.01 -5.57
N ALA A 389 -23.28 1.66 -4.92
CA ALA A 389 -22.86 3.04 -5.26
C ALA A 389 -22.32 3.15 -6.69
N PHE A 390 -21.85 2.04 -7.28
CA PHE A 390 -21.22 2.04 -8.59
C PHE A 390 -22.22 1.93 -9.74
N GLY A 391 -23.51 1.73 -9.48
CA GLY A 391 -24.50 1.45 -10.52
C GLY A 391 -24.24 0.12 -11.25
N SER A 392 -24.72 0.03 -12.49
CA SER A 392 -24.72 -1.21 -13.30
C SER A 392 -23.43 -1.43 -14.11
N ASN A 393 -22.71 -0.37 -14.49
CA ASN A 393 -21.53 -0.43 -15.35
C ASN A 393 -20.25 -0.65 -14.53
N GLN A 394 -19.39 -1.60 -14.93
CA GLN A 394 -18.11 -1.89 -14.27
C GLN A 394 -16.97 -0.97 -14.71
N THR A 395 -16.91 -0.62 -16.00
CA THR A 395 -15.85 0.22 -16.58
C THR A 395 -16.02 1.68 -16.16
N ASN A 396 -17.27 2.16 -16.20
CA ASN A 396 -17.62 3.53 -15.87
C ASN A 396 -18.66 3.53 -14.75
N PRO A 397 -18.24 3.32 -13.49
CA PRO A 397 -19.16 3.28 -12.37
C PRO A 397 -19.78 4.65 -12.09
N ALA A 398 -20.96 4.70 -11.47
CA ALA A 398 -21.60 5.96 -11.09
C ALA A 398 -20.79 6.76 -10.06
N ALA A 399 -20.23 6.07 -9.05
CA ALA A 399 -19.33 6.66 -8.06
C ALA A 399 -17.87 6.23 -8.26
N VAL A 400 -16.96 7.18 -8.07
CA VAL A 400 -15.50 7.03 -8.09
C VAL A 400 -14.96 7.37 -6.71
N PHE A 401 -14.10 6.49 -6.17
CA PHE A 401 -13.46 6.64 -4.87
C PHE A 401 -11.97 6.92 -5.06
N GLU A 402 -11.50 8.11 -4.68
CA GLU A 402 -10.09 8.44 -4.70
C GLU A 402 -9.33 7.77 -3.55
N ILE A 403 -8.01 7.68 -3.68
CA ILE A 403 -7.14 7.21 -2.61
C ILE A 403 -7.34 8.07 -1.35
N GLY A 404 -7.60 7.40 -0.22
CA GLY A 404 -7.88 8.05 1.06
C GLY A 404 -9.36 8.40 1.31
N SER A 405 -10.26 8.19 0.34
CA SER A 405 -11.71 8.11 0.62
C SER A 405 -12.05 6.79 1.31
N THR A 406 -13.22 6.69 1.94
CA THR A 406 -13.69 5.46 2.61
C THR A 406 -15.03 5.01 2.08
N TYR A 407 -15.12 3.75 1.67
CA TYR A 407 -16.37 3.04 1.50
C TYR A 407 -16.59 2.13 2.70
N GLN A 408 -17.64 2.40 3.47
CA GLN A 408 -18.02 1.60 4.63
C GLN A 408 -19.29 0.79 4.31
N PHE A 409 -19.14 -0.52 4.21
CA PHE A 409 -20.24 -1.46 4.03
C PHE A 409 -20.72 -2.00 5.38
N ALA A 410 -21.95 -1.67 5.75
CA ALA A 410 -22.60 -2.09 6.98
C ALA A 410 -23.98 -2.74 6.75
N ALA A 411 -24.42 -2.89 5.49
CA ALA A 411 -25.77 -3.36 5.17
C ALA A 411 -25.99 -4.85 5.48
N SER A 412 -27.04 -5.17 6.23
CA SER A 412 -27.44 -6.55 6.52
C SER A 412 -28.14 -7.22 5.34
N GLY A 413 -27.84 -8.49 5.07
CA GLY A 413 -28.54 -9.30 4.06
C GLY A 413 -28.08 -9.09 2.61
N SER A 414 -27.04 -8.29 2.38
CA SER A 414 -26.42 -8.09 1.07
C SER A 414 -24.88 -8.16 1.16
N THR A 415 -24.20 -8.06 0.02
CA THR A 415 -22.73 -7.99 -0.08
C THR A 415 -22.33 -6.73 -0.84
N PRO A 416 -21.17 -6.12 -0.53
CA PRO A 416 -20.67 -5.03 -1.35
C PRO A 416 -20.27 -5.54 -2.73
N SER A 417 -20.39 -4.68 -3.75
CA SER A 417 -19.93 -5.01 -5.11
C SER A 417 -18.40 -5.09 -5.14
N VAL A 418 -17.80 -6.25 -5.43
CA VAL A 418 -16.33 -6.36 -5.45
C VAL A 418 -15.71 -6.63 -6.82
N SER A 419 -16.43 -7.30 -7.72
CA SER A 419 -15.92 -7.61 -9.06
C SER A 419 -15.82 -6.33 -9.90
N GLY A 420 -14.62 -6.02 -10.40
CA GLY A 420 -14.39 -4.87 -11.29
C GLY A 420 -14.51 -3.52 -10.59
N ARG A 421 -14.33 -3.47 -9.26
CA ARG A 421 -14.50 -2.24 -8.48
C ARG A 421 -13.18 -1.71 -7.93
N THR A 422 -13.09 -0.39 -7.85
CA THR A 422 -11.97 0.33 -7.23
C THR A 422 -12.47 1.12 -6.04
N TYR A 423 -11.83 0.89 -4.89
CA TYR A 423 -12.12 1.56 -3.63
C TYR A 423 -10.90 2.39 -3.20
N GLY A 424 -11.12 3.49 -2.49
CA GLY A 424 -10.09 4.15 -1.69
C GLY A 424 -9.69 3.21 -0.54
N THR A 425 -10.39 3.31 0.58
CA THR A 425 -10.47 2.29 1.62
C THR A 425 -11.76 1.49 1.47
N LEU A 426 -11.69 0.17 1.62
CA LEU A 426 -12.86 -0.69 1.77
C LEU A 426 -12.96 -1.15 3.23
N GLU A 427 -14.01 -0.73 3.91
CA GLU A 427 -14.35 -1.15 5.26
C GLU A 427 -15.63 -1.98 5.24
N ILE A 428 -15.60 -3.17 5.87
CA ILE A 428 -16.75 -4.06 6.00
C ILE A 428 -17.07 -4.20 7.49
N SER A 429 -18.05 -3.45 7.98
CA SER A 429 -18.37 -3.25 9.40
C SER A 429 -19.78 -3.71 9.78
N ASN A 430 -20.36 -4.64 9.02
CA ASN A 430 -21.72 -5.13 9.20
C ASN A 430 -21.91 -5.89 10.54
N GLY A 431 -22.84 -5.46 11.38
CA GLY A 431 -23.13 -6.11 12.66
C GLY A 431 -23.55 -7.57 12.49
N ASN A 432 -22.62 -8.49 12.82
CA ASN A 432 -22.86 -9.92 13.01
C ASN A 432 -23.24 -10.75 11.75
N THR A 433 -22.66 -10.48 10.59
CA THR A 433 -22.89 -11.29 9.38
C THR A 433 -21.66 -12.04 8.87
N THR A 434 -21.93 -13.17 8.22
CA THR A 434 -20.95 -14.02 7.54
C THR A 434 -21.08 -13.77 6.03
N LEU A 435 -20.10 -13.08 5.45
CA LEU A 435 -19.99 -12.74 4.02
C LEU A 435 -18.93 -13.63 3.36
N THR A 436 -19.05 -14.95 3.48
CA THR A 436 -17.97 -15.91 3.20
C THR A 436 -17.76 -16.27 1.73
N ASN A 437 -18.55 -15.74 0.80
CA ASN A 437 -18.44 -16.15 -0.60
C ASN A 437 -18.70 -15.02 -1.61
N MET A 438 -17.94 -13.94 -1.52
CA MET A 438 -17.97 -12.87 -2.52
C MET A 438 -17.12 -13.28 -3.72
N THR A 439 -17.71 -13.36 -4.91
CA THR A 439 -17.07 -13.88 -6.13
C THR A 439 -17.09 -12.87 -7.27
N GLY A 440 -16.36 -13.16 -8.35
CA GLY A 440 -16.32 -12.36 -9.58
C GLY A 440 -15.03 -12.55 -10.36
N SER A 441 -15.07 -12.27 -11.66
CA SER A 441 -13.96 -12.49 -12.60
C SER A 441 -13.18 -11.24 -12.96
N ALA A 442 -13.66 -10.05 -12.58
CA ALA A 442 -12.97 -8.79 -12.82
C ALA A 442 -12.18 -8.37 -11.56
N PRO A 443 -11.06 -7.65 -11.72
CA PRO A 443 -10.17 -7.31 -10.62
C PRO A 443 -10.85 -6.43 -9.56
N LEU A 444 -10.50 -6.65 -8.30
CA LEU A 444 -10.78 -5.74 -7.19
C LEU A 444 -9.53 -4.92 -6.87
N VAL A 445 -9.67 -3.59 -6.82
CA VAL A 445 -8.58 -2.67 -6.45
C VAL A 445 -8.96 -1.93 -5.18
N ILE A 446 -8.13 -2.03 -4.15
CA ILE A 446 -8.23 -1.27 -2.91
C ILE A 446 -6.99 -0.39 -2.83
N GLN A 447 -7.14 0.90 -3.06
CA GLN A 447 -6.01 1.83 -3.22
C GLN A 447 -5.32 2.14 -1.89
N ASN A 448 -6.04 2.04 -0.78
CA ASN A 448 -5.58 2.23 0.59
C ASN A 448 -5.92 0.98 1.43
N ASP A 449 -6.53 1.13 2.61
CA ASP A 449 -6.71 0.02 3.55
C ASP A 449 -7.92 -0.87 3.22
N LEU A 450 -7.77 -2.18 3.48
CA LEU A 450 -8.87 -3.12 3.63
C LEU A 450 -9.12 -3.34 5.13
N ARG A 451 -10.34 -3.04 5.61
CA ARG A 451 -10.72 -3.17 7.02
C ARG A 451 -11.92 -4.10 7.18
N ILE A 452 -11.79 -5.09 8.06
CA ILE A 452 -12.87 -6.01 8.44
C ILE A 452 -13.21 -5.73 9.91
N GLY A 453 -14.47 -5.39 10.19
CA GLY A 453 -14.95 -5.02 11.51
C GLY A 453 -15.02 -6.19 12.50
N THR A 454 -15.30 -5.88 13.76
CA THR A 454 -15.37 -6.85 14.86
C THR A 454 -16.42 -7.93 14.58
N ASN A 455 -16.07 -9.20 14.79
CA ASN A 455 -16.95 -10.36 14.54
C ASN A 455 -17.45 -10.52 13.10
N VAL A 456 -16.89 -9.80 12.12
CA VAL A 456 -17.29 -9.90 10.70
C VAL A 456 -16.44 -10.95 9.99
N LYS A 457 -17.10 -11.94 9.37
CA LYS A 457 -16.42 -13.00 8.61
C LYS A 457 -16.54 -12.74 7.12
N VAL A 458 -15.41 -12.62 6.42
CA VAL A 458 -15.39 -12.26 5.00
C VAL A 458 -14.62 -13.29 4.18
N GLY A 459 -15.21 -13.71 3.07
CA GLY A 459 -14.56 -14.52 2.04
C GLY A 459 -14.49 -13.76 0.72
N LEU A 460 -13.29 -13.36 0.30
CA LEU A 460 -13.04 -12.67 -0.98
C LEU A 460 -12.51 -13.67 -2.01
N ASN A 461 -13.42 -14.34 -2.69
CA ASN A 461 -13.17 -15.49 -3.56
C ASN A 461 -13.24 -15.11 -5.06
N LEU A 462 -12.69 -13.94 -5.40
CA LEU A 462 -12.60 -13.45 -6.78
C LEU A 462 -11.58 -14.27 -7.58
N THR A 463 -11.77 -14.34 -8.90
CA THR A 463 -10.84 -14.97 -9.85
C THR A 463 -10.11 -13.95 -10.72
N GLY A 464 -10.50 -12.68 -10.66
CA GLY A 464 -9.93 -11.58 -11.45
C GLY A 464 -8.70 -10.88 -10.88
N GLY A 465 -8.18 -11.32 -9.73
CA GLY A 465 -7.12 -10.63 -8.98
C GLY A 465 -7.65 -9.65 -7.93
N ILE A 466 -6.90 -9.50 -6.84
CA ILE A 466 -7.15 -8.48 -5.80
C ILE A 466 -5.85 -7.72 -5.55
N ARG A 467 -5.89 -6.39 -5.60
CA ARG A 467 -4.75 -5.51 -5.31
C ARG A 467 -5.05 -4.64 -4.11
N ILE A 468 -4.12 -4.57 -3.16
CA ILE A 468 -4.26 -3.79 -1.93
C ILE A 468 -3.03 -2.90 -1.77
N GLY A 469 -3.26 -1.58 -1.78
CA GLY A 469 -2.21 -0.56 -1.65
C GLY A 469 -1.89 -0.14 -0.20
N GLY A 470 -2.80 -0.38 0.74
CA GLY A 470 -2.65 -0.04 2.17
C GLY A 470 -2.67 -1.25 3.09
N ASN A 471 -2.96 -1.04 4.37
CA ASN A 471 -2.95 -2.09 5.37
C ASN A 471 -4.14 -3.05 5.21
N VAL A 472 -3.97 -4.27 5.72
CA VAL A 472 -5.07 -5.22 5.91
C VAL A 472 -5.32 -5.32 7.41
N VAL A 473 -6.51 -4.91 7.83
CA VAL A 473 -6.92 -4.91 9.25
C VAL A 473 -8.14 -5.81 9.41
N VAL A 474 -8.06 -6.78 10.31
CA VAL A 474 -9.18 -7.64 10.70
C VAL A 474 -9.36 -7.53 12.20
N GLU A 475 -10.43 -6.86 12.63
CA GLU A 475 -10.72 -6.63 14.04
C GLU A 475 -11.09 -7.93 14.78
N ALA A 476 -11.09 -7.87 16.11
CA ALA A 476 -11.30 -9.04 16.97
C ALA A 476 -12.57 -9.83 16.62
N GLY A 477 -12.44 -11.16 16.51
CA GLY A 477 -13.53 -12.07 16.16
C GLY A 477 -13.87 -12.12 14.67
N GLY A 478 -13.29 -11.25 13.84
CA GLY A 478 -13.49 -11.27 12.39
C GLY A 478 -12.67 -12.36 11.68
N THR A 479 -12.94 -12.63 10.40
CA THR A 479 -12.05 -13.48 9.57
C THR A 479 -11.93 -12.91 8.17
N LEU A 480 -10.80 -13.19 7.52
CA LEU A 480 -10.59 -12.89 6.11
C LEU A 480 -10.02 -14.12 5.39
N ASP A 481 -10.85 -14.74 4.57
CA ASP A 481 -10.52 -15.96 3.84
C ASP A 481 -10.49 -15.70 2.32
N PHE A 482 -9.49 -16.24 1.63
CA PHE A 482 -9.37 -16.20 0.17
C PHE A 482 -9.36 -17.64 -0.38
N ALA A 483 -10.52 -18.13 -0.81
CA ALA A 483 -10.72 -19.50 -1.31
C ALA A 483 -11.49 -19.50 -2.65
N PRO A 484 -10.89 -18.97 -3.74
CA PRO A 484 -11.51 -18.93 -5.06
C PRO A 484 -11.65 -20.32 -5.68
N THR A 485 -12.50 -20.44 -6.70
CA THR A 485 -12.73 -21.69 -7.46
C THR A 485 -11.71 -21.92 -8.58
N SER A 486 -10.91 -20.90 -8.92
CA SER A 486 -9.78 -20.99 -9.84
C SER A 486 -8.60 -20.20 -9.28
N VAL A 487 -7.42 -20.36 -9.88
CA VAL A 487 -6.22 -19.62 -9.45
C VAL A 487 -6.49 -18.12 -9.43
N ASN A 488 -6.18 -17.47 -8.32
CA ASN A 488 -6.27 -16.03 -8.13
C ASN A 488 -4.99 -15.48 -7.49
N THR A 489 -4.69 -14.21 -7.74
CA THR A 489 -3.56 -13.52 -7.09
C THR A 489 -4.05 -12.38 -6.21
N ILE A 490 -3.59 -12.38 -4.96
CA ILE A 490 -3.74 -11.28 -4.02
C ILE A 490 -2.39 -10.54 -3.95
N THR A 491 -2.34 -9.31 -4.43
CA THR A 491 -1.10 -8.52 -4.47
C THR A 491 -1.12 -7.46 -3.38
N LEU A 492 -0.10 -7.48 -2.51
CA LEU A 492 0.22 -6.38 -1.60
C LEU A 492 1.25 -5.47 -2.30
N ASN A 493 0.79 -4.33 -2.81
CA ASN A 493 1.54 -3.45 -3.71
C ASN A 493 1.64 -2.00 -3.22
N GLY A 494 1.64 -1.80 -1.91
CA GLY A 494 1.75 -0.48 -1.29
C GLY A 494 3.09 0.22 -1.58
N ILE A 495 3.09 1.54 -1.37
CA ILE A 495 4.29 2.39 -1.48
C ILE A 495 5.01 2.62 -0.13
N ARG A 496 4.41 2.15 0.96
CA ARG A 496 4.90 2.18 2.35
C ARG A 496 4.82 0.77 2.92
N GLU A 497 5.48 0.52 4.05
CA GLU A 497 5.35 -0.78 4.74
C GLU A 497 3.86 -1.06 5.00
N GLN A 498 3.36 -2.20 4.52
CA GLN A 498 1.97 -2.62 4.76
C GLN A 498 1.90 -3.49 6.00
N LEU A 499 0.92 -3.22 6.86
CA LEU A 499 0.64 -3.99 8.06
C LEU A 499 -0.48 -4.99 7.78
N LEU A 500 -0.25 -6.25 8.14
CA LEU A 500 -1.29 -7.27 8.26
C LEU A 500 -1.61 -7.41 9.74
N ASN A 501 -2.62 -6.67 10.18
CA ASN A 501 -3.09 -6.65 11.56
C ASN A 501 -4.36 -7.47 11.68
N ALA A 502 -4.31 -8.59 12.40
CA ALA A 502 -5.43 -9.50 12.48
C ALA A 502 -5.41 -10.28 13.81
N PRO A 503 -5.96 -9.77 14.91
CA PRO A 503 -6.27 -10.59 16.10
C PRO A 503 -7.06 -11.87 15.80
N SER A 504 -7.51 -12.09 14.56
CA SER A 504 -8.17 -13.30 14.09
C SER A 504 -7.64 -13.73 12.69
N PRO A 505 -7.87 -14.97 12.23
CA PRO A 505 -7.09 -15.52 11.11
C PRO A 505 -7.30 -14.83 9.74
N ILE A 506 -6.19 -14.62 9.01
CA ILE A 506 -6.20 -14.40 7.56
C ILE A 506 -5.72 -15.69 6.88
N ARG A 507 -6.48 -16.20 5.90
CA ARG A 507 -6.18 -17.47 5.22
C ARG A 507 -6.18 -17.34 3.71
N PHE A 508 -5.12 -17.85 3.09
CA PHE A 508 -4.96 -17.95 1.64
C PHE A 508 -5.09 -19.41 1.24
N GLY A 509 -6.22 -19.78 0.62
CA GLY A 509 -6.53 -21.14 0.19
C GLY A 509 -5.61 -21.67 -0.91
N ALA A 510 -5.79 -22.96 -1.26
CA ALA A 510 -4.89 -23.69 -2.17
C ALA A 510 -4.78 -23.09 -3.58
N LEU A 511 -5.81 -22.38 -4.06
CA LEU A 511 -5.82 -21.72 -5.36
C LEU A 511 -5.47 -20.22 -5.27
N THR A 512 -4.92 -19.77 -4.15
CA THR A 512 -4.58 -18.36 -3.92
C THR A 512 -3.07 -18.16 -3.92
N THR A 513 -2.61 -17.24 -4.77
CA THR A 513 -1.25 -16.70 -4.71
C THR A 513 -1.25 -15.44 -3.86
N LEU A 514 -0.56 -15.45 -2.72
CA LEU A 514 -0.19 -14.24 -2.01
C LEU A 514 1.09 -13.68 -2.64
N SER A 515 0.99 -12.55 -3.32
CA SER A 515 2.12 -11.88 -3.97
C SER A 515 2.54 -10.64 -3.20
N LEU A 516 3.78 -10.64 -2.72
CA LEU A 516 4.39 -9.46 -2.10
C LEU A 516 5.12 -8.67 -3.19
N ASP A 517 4.59 -7.49 -3.51
CA ASP A 517 5.15 -6.57 -4.51
C ASP A 517 5.29 -5.15 -3.92
N ASN A 518 5.86 -5.07 -2.72
CA ASN A 518 5.99 -3.84 -1.96
C ASN A 518 7.44 -3.63 -1.50
N ALA A 519 8.14 -2.70 -2.15
CA ALA A 519 9.55 -2.42 -1.85
C ALA A 519 9.82 -2.00 -0.39
N ALA A 520 8.84 -1.39 0.27
CA ALA A 520 8.95 -0.95 1.66
C ALA A 520 8.68 -2.10 2.66
N GLY A 521 8.24 -3.26 2.17
CA GLY A 521 8.01 -4.46 2.96
C GLY A 521 6.59 -4.63 3.47
N VAL A 522 6.34 -5.79 4.06
CA VAL A 522 5.08 -6.16 4.69
C VAL A 522 5.39 -6.66 6.09
N ARG A 523 4.67 -6.21 7.11
CA ARG A 523 4.86 -6.62 8.50
C ARG A 523 3.65 -7.36 9.02
N LEU A 524 3.88 -8.56 9.52
CA LEU A 524 2.85 -9.33 10.21
C LEU A 524 2.69 -8.81 11.65
N GLN A 525 1.49 -8.36 11.97
CA GLN A 525 1.04 -8.09 13.33
C GLN A 525 0.12 -9.21 13.85
N ALA A 526 -0.04 -10.27 13.06
CA ALA A 526 -0.80 -11.46 13.38
C ALA A 526 -0.33 -12.67 12.57
N PRO A 527 -0.61 -13.91 13.02
CA PRO A 527 -0.41 -15.12 12.23
C PRO A 527 -1.24 -15.14 10.95
N ILE A 528 -0.69 -15.71 9.89
CA ILE A 528 -1.40 -15.95 8.62
C ILE A 528 -1.21 -17.40 8.16
N GLY A 529 -2.21 -17.96 7.48
CA GLY A 529 -2.13 -19.30 6.88
C GLY A 529 -2.09 -19.22 5.36
N ILE A 530 -1.14 -19.89 4.72
CA ILE A 530 -0.99 -19.95 3.26
C ILE A 530 -1.02 -21.41 2.84
N SER A 531 -1.96 -21.78 1.99
CA SER A 531 -2.09 -23.14 1.42
C SER A 531 -1.80 -23.17 -0.08
N GLY A 532 -1.91 -22.03 -0.78
CA GLY A 532 -1.60 -21.88 -2.20
C GLY A 532 -0.14 -21.49 -2.44
N THR A 533 0.11 -20.38 -3.15
CA THR A 533 1.47 -19.91 -3.48
C THR A 533 1.87 -18.70 -2.65
N LEU A 534 3.09 -18.68 -2.11
CA LEU A 534 3.75 -17.46 -1.62
C LEU A 534 4.72 -16.94 -2.69
N ASN A 535 4.39 -15.82 -3.32
CA ASN A 535 5.23 -15.17 -4.33
C ASN A 535 5.97 -13.96 -3.74
N LEU A 536 7.28 -14.06 -3.64
CA LEU A 536 8.16 -13.04 -3.10
C LEU A 536 8.77 -12.23 -4.24
N GLN A 537 7.99 -11.35 -4.85
CA GLN A 537 8.42 -10.53 -5.99
C GLN A 537 9.28 -9.34 -5.55
N LYS A 538 8.83 -8.59 -4.53
CA LYS A 538 9.51 -7.39 -4.04
C LYS A 538 9.16 -7.11 -2.58
N GLY A 539 10.19 -6.85 -1.76
CA GLY A 539 10.03 -6.46 -0.37
C GLY A 539 10.15 -7.60 0.64
N VAL A 540 10.51 -7.24 1.86
CA VAL A 540 10.68 -8.19 2.96
C VAL A 540 9.36 -8.40 3.70
N LEU A 541 9.02 -9.67 3.97
CA LEU A 541 7.97 -10.04 4.92
C LEU A 541 8.57 -10.14 6.32
N ASN A 542 8.23 -9.22 7.22
CA ASN A 542 8.68 -9.24 8.60
C ASN A 542 7.73 -10.11 9.45
N SER A 543 8.25 -11.19 10.03
CA SER A 543 7.52 -12.09 10.93
C SER A 543 8.14 -12.15 12.32
N SER A 544 7.42 -12.76 13.27
CA SER A 544 7.92 -13.07 14.61
C SER A 544 7.32 -14.39 15.09
N THR A 545 7.77 -14.88 16.24
CA THR A 545 7.21 -16.10 16.85
C THR A 545 5.73 -15.96 17.20
N THR A 546 5.25 -14.74 17.49
CA THR A 546 3.82 -14.47 17.72
C THR A 546 3.05 -14.23 16.43
N ASN A 547 3.70 -13.65 15.42
CA ASN A 547 3.08 -13.27 14.14
C ASN A 547 3.69 -14.10 13.01
N LEU A 548 3.36 -15.39 13.06
CA LEU A 548 4.01 -16.43 12.29
C LEU A 548 3.24 -16.72 10.97
N PRO A 549 3.88 -16.63 9.80
CA PRO A 549 3.32 -17.18 8.58
C PRO A 549 3.44 -18.71 8.61
N THR A 550 2.31 -19.40 8.44
CA THR A 550 2.25 -20.87 8.37
C THR A 550 1.94 -21.31 6.95
N LEU A 551 2.87 -22.02 6.33
CA LEU A 551 2.73 -22.61 4.99
C LEU A 551 2.18 -24.04 5.11
N ALA A 552 1.26 -24.44 4.23
CA ALA A 552 0.88 -25.85 4.10
C ALA A 552 2.02 -26.65 3.46
N ALA A 553 2.03 -27.99 3.62
CA ALA A 553 3.00 -28.85 2.93
C ALA A 553 2.94 -28.70 1.39
N THR A 554 1.75 -28.38 0.87
CA THR A 554 1.50 -28.17 -0.57
C THR A 554 1.88 -26.77 -1.05
N THR A 555 2.22 -25.85 -0.14
CA THR A 555 2.49 -24.46 -0.51
C THR A 555 3.75 -24.35 -1.35
N THR A 556 3.59 -23.81 -2.55
CA THR A 556 4.68 -23.46 -3.43
C THR A 556 5.21 -22.07 -3.06
N VAL A 557 6.49 -21.86 -3.28
CA VAL A 557 7.16 -20.59 -3.05
C VAL A 557 7.84 -20.20 -4.35
N SER A 558 7.63 -18.96 -4.79
CA SER A 558 8.23 -18.41 -6.01
C SER A 558 8.90 -17.07 -5.74
N GLY A 559 9.84 -16.69 -6.60
CA GLY A 559 10.65 -15.50 -6.41
C GLY A 559 11.69 -15.68 -5.30
N GLY A 560 11.91 -14.62 -4.53
CA GLY A 560 12.92 -14.59 -3.49
C GLY A 560 14.26 -14.01 -3.99
N SER A 561 14.81 -13.06 -3.25
CA SER A 561 16.09 -12.40 -3.55
C SER A 561 16.62 -11.68 -2.31
N SER A 562 17.82 -11.09 -2.37
CA SER A 562 18.35 -10.22 -1.32
C SER A 562 17.47 -9.02 -0.96
N SER A 563 16.46 -8.69 -1.79
CA SER A 563 15.47 -7.64 -1.55
C SER A 563 14.04 -8.17 -1.33
N SER A 564 13.86 -9.50 -1.28
CA SER A 564 12.54 -10.13 -1.18
C SER A 564 12.63 -11.48 -0.48
N TYR A 565 12.28 -11.54 0.79
CA TYR A 565 12.40 -12.75 1.63
C TYR A 565 11.56 -12.61 2.90
N VAL A 566 11.41 -13.69 3.67
CA VAL A 566 10.83 -13.60 5.01
C VAL A 566 11.92 -13.34 6.04
N SER A 567 11.85 -12.19 6.71
CA SER A 567 12.74 -11.81 7.80
C SER A 567 12.08 -12.16 9.14
N GLY A 568 12.53 -13.27 9.73
CA GLY A 568 11.95 -13.85 10.94
C GLY A 568 11.56 -15.31 10.72
N PRO A 569 10.91 -15.95 11.70
CA PRO A 569 10.53 -17.36 11.60
C PRO A 569 9.43 -17.56 10.55
N VAL A 570 9.50 -18.69 9.85
CA VAL A 570 8.44 -19.22 8.96
C VAL A 570 8.11 -20.63 9.40
N ALA A 571 6.83 -20.93 9.56
CA ALA A 571 6.37 -22.28 9.86
C ALA A 571 5.83 -22.98 8.62
N ARG A 572 5.93 -24.31 8.63
CA ARG A 572 5.37 -25.17 7.59
C ARG A 572 4.79 -26.43 8.21
N GLN A 573 3.57 -26.76 7.84
CA GLN A 573 2.89 -27.97 8.28
C GLN A 573 3.48 -29.17 7.54
N LEU A 574 3.85 -30.23 8.27
CA LEU A 574 4.26 -31.52 7.74
C LEU A 574 3.26 -32.58 8.19
N PRO A 575 2.23 -32.90 7.37
CA PRO A 575 1.35 -34.03 7.60
C PRO A 575 2.08 -35.37 7.60
N VAL A 576 1.44 -36.41 8.14
CA VAL A 576 1.93 -37.79 8.08
C VAL A 576 2.14 -38.21 6.62
N GLY A 577 3.27 -38.87 6.33
CA GLY A 577 3.62 -39.34 5.00
C GLY A 577 4.19 -38.28 4.06
N THR A 578 4.51 -37.07 4.55
CA THR A 578 5.20 -36.06 3.73
C THR A 578 6.55 -36.59 3.27
N THR A 579 6.80 -36.58 1.96
CA THR A 579 8.06 -37.01 1.31
C THR A 579 8.55 -36.03 0.24
N THR A 580 7.95 -34.84 0.17
CA THR A 580 8.30 -33.81 -0.82
C THR A 580 9.17 -32.72 -0.19
N ALA A 581 9.98 -32.05 -1.00
CA ALA A 581 10.84 -30.95 -0.57
C ALA A 581 10.01 -29.79 0.01
N GLN A 582 10.39 -29.33 1.19
CA GLN A 582 9.74 -28.26 1.93
C GLN A 582 10.67 -27.04 1.97
N LEU A 583 10.38 -26.03 1.12
CA LEU A 583 11.18 -24.81 1.00
C LEU A 583 10.74 -23.72 2.00
N PHE A 584 11.71 -23.12 2.69
CA PHE A 584 11.55 -21.99 3.59
C PHE A 584 12.28 -20.76 3.02
N PRO A 585 11.57 -19.72 2.53
CA PRO A 585 12.18 -18.58 1.87
C PRO A 585 12.63 -17.48 2.86
N ILE A 586 13.51 -17.86 3.76
CA ILE A 586 13.99 -16.99 4.84
C ILE A 586 15.19 -16.16 4.40
N GLY A 587 15.38 -15.03 5.07
CA GLY A 587 16.54 -14.16 4.93
C GLY A 587 16.70 -13.26 6.16
N LYS A 588 17.86 -12.59 6.27
CA LYS A 588 18.11 -11.60 7.32
C LYS A 588 19.14 -10.58 6.84
N ALA A 589 18.93 -9.30 7.17
CA ALA A 589 19.87 -8.22 6.84
C ALA A 589 20.29 -8.14 5.35
N GLY A 590 19.38 -8.46 4.42
CA GLY A 590 19.64 -8.46 2.97
C GLY A 590 20.19 -9.79 2.44
N ASN A 591 20.44 -10.77 3.31
CA ASN A 591 20.94 -12.09 2.93
C ASN A 591 19.78 -13.07 2.81
N TYR A 592 19.27 -13.26 1.59
CA TYR A 592 18.27 -14.30 1.29
C TYR A 592 18.92 -15.66 1.20
N ARG A 593 18.54 -16.56 2.11
CA ARG A 593 19.17 -17.86 2.30
C ARG A 593 18.12 -18.91 2.58
N PRO A 594 17.42 -19.35 1.53
CA PRO A 594 16.40 -20.35 1.69
C PRO A 594 17.00 -21.65 2.23
N VAL A 595 16.19 -22.34 3.03
CA VAL A 595 16.47 -23.68 3.56
C VAL A 595 15.44 -24.63 2.98
N THR A 596 15.89 -25.82 2.58
CA THR A 596 15.00 -26.89 2.15
C THR A 596 15.11 -28.06 3.11
N LEU A 597 13.98 -28.51 3.65
CA LEU A 597 13.89 -29.78 4.38
C LEU A 597 13.27 -30.81 3.43
N GLN A 598 13.92 -31.95 3.23
CA GLN A 598 13.41 -33.04 2.39
C GLN A 598 13.18 -34.26 3.27
N PRO A 599 11.94 -34.48 3.74
CA PRO A 599 11.60 -35.71 4.45
C PRO A 599 11.69 -36.92 3.51
N ILE A 600 12.22 -38.02 4.04
CA ILE A 600 12.15 -39.37 3.47
C ILE A 600 11.08 -40.17 4.23
N GLN A 601 10.95 -39.91 5.54
CA GLN A 601 9.95 -40.50 6.43
C GLN A 601 9.41 -39.41 7.38
N SER A 602 8.10 -39.39 7.60
CA SER A 602 7.40 -38.49 8.52
C SER A 602 6.15 -39.17 9.07
N ASP A 603 6.24 -39.85 10.21
CA ASP A 603 5.19 -40.73 10.72
C ASP A 603 4.22 -40.05 11.69
N ARG A 604 4.42 -38.77 11.96
CA ARG A 604 3.57 -37.95 12.81
C ARG A 604 3.47 -36.55 12.23
N GLU A 605 2.28 -35.96 12.32
CA GLU A 605 2.08 -34.56 11.94
C GLU A 605 2.89 -33.64 12.86
N THR A 606 3.58 -32.66 12.28
CA THR A 606 4.34 -31.65 13.02
C THR A 606 4.32 -30.30 12.31
N LEU A 607 4.57 -29.23 13.07
CA LEU A 607 4.83 -27.90 12.55
C LEU A 607 6.34 -27.62 12.63
N VAL A 608 7.00 -27.49 11.48
CA VAL A 608 8.42 -27.13 11.42
C VAL A 608 8.55 -25.62 11.26
N THR A 609 9.27 -24.97 12.16
CA THR A 609 9.60 -23.55 12.09
C THR A 609 11.09 -23.37 11.81
N VAL A 610 11.42 -22.47 10.89
CA VAL A 610 12.80 -22.15 10.51
C VAL A 610 13.03 -20.64 10.57
N GLU A 611 14.14 -20.23 11.18
CA GLU A 611 14.62 -18.84 11.17
C GLU A 611 16.12 -18.77 10.88
N GLN A 612 16.54 -17.78 10.09
CA GLN A 612 17.95 -17.46 9.89
C GLN A 612 18.47 -16.55 11.01
N GLN A 613 19.68 -16.84 11.50
CA GLN A 613 20.43 -15.98 12.41
C GLN A 613 21.78 -15.59 11.81
N GLU A 614 22.11 -14.30 11.93
CA GLU A 614 23.44 -13.78 11.63
C GLU A 614 24.38 -13.94 12.84
N GLY A 615 25.66 -14.11 12.56
CA GLY A 615 26.74 -14.24 13.51
C GLY A 615 26.98 -15.66 14.03
N LYS A 616 28.16 -15.82 14.65
CA LYS A 616 28.62 -17.08 15.23
C LYS A 616 27.66 -17.60 16.30
N ALA A 617 27.54 -18.92 16.36
CA ALA A 617 26.84 -19.58 17.46
C ALA A 617 27.60 -19.45 18.79
N ALA A 618 26.90 -19.76 19.89
CA ALA A 618 27.54 -19.90 21.20
C ALA A 618 28.62 -21.01 21.17
N PRO A 619 29.71 -20.87 21.93
CA PRO A 619 30.73 -21.92 22.02
C PRO A 619 30.12 -23.23 22.56
N LEU A 620 30.23 -24.30 21.78
CA LEU A 620 29.83 -25.66 22.13
C LEU A 620 30.97 -26.62 21.80
N ALA A 621 30.96 -27.82 22.38
CA ALA A 621 31.91 -28.87 22.02
C ALA A 621 31.76 -29.27 20.55
N PHE A 622 32.85 -29.72 19.94
CA PHE A 622 32.82 -30.31 18.59
C PHE A 622 32.87 -31.83 18.71
N ASN A 623 31.85 -32.49 18.14
CA ASN A 623 31.76 -33.93 18.02
C ASN A 623 32.02 -34.33 16.55
N ASP A 624 32.09 -35.63 16.27
CA ASP A 624 32.16 -36.18 14.90
C ASP A 624 33.26 -35.60 14.01
N ALA A 625 34.44 -35.36 14.59
CA ALA A 625 35.61 -34.79 13.92
C ALA A 625 35.41 -33.39 13.32
N ILE A 626 34.35 -32.66 13.71
CA ILE A 626 34.20 -31.24 13.38
C ILE A 626 35.40 -30.47 13.96
N GLN A 627 36.03 -29.67 13.11
CA GLN A 627 37.14 -28.80 13.50
C GLN A 627 36.65 -27.37 13.74
N HIS A 628 35.68 -26.92 12.93
CA HIS A 628 35.02 -25.63 13.11
C HIS A 628 33.64 -25.58 12.45
N VAL A 629 32.81 -24.65 12.94
CA VAL A 629 31.50 -24.31 12.39
C VAL A 629 31.49 -22.87 11.88
N SER A 630 30.54 -22.55 11.00
CA SER A 630 30.43 -21.20 10.42
C SER A 630 30.29 -20.14 11.52
N ARG A 631 31.00 -19.03 11.29
CA ARG A 631 30.93 -17.83 12.13
C ARG A 631 30.05 -16.75 11.52
N VAL A 632 29.57 -16.98 10.30
CA VAL A 632 28.79 -16.03 9.53
C VAL A 632 27.33 -16.18 9.89
N ARG A 633 26.78 -17.41 9.80
CA ARG A 633 25.34 -17.63 9.83
C ARG A 633 24.98 -19.02 10.37
N ARG A 634 23.76 -19.11 10.91
CA ARG A 634 23.16 -20.34 11.42
C ARG A 634 21.64 -20.29 11.23
N TYR A 635 21.00 -21.43 11.37
CA TYR A 635 19.57 -21.60 11.16
C TYR A 635 18.97 -22.32 12.35
N ASP A 636 17.99 -21.72 12.99
CA ASP A 636 17.24 -22.35 14.07
C ASP A 636 16.07 -23.10 13.44
N ILE A 637 16.03 -24.41 13.64
CA ILE A 637 14.98 -25.31 13.15
C ILE A 637 14.35 -26.00 14.34
N SER A 638 13.03 -25.90 14.45
CA SER A 638 12.24 -26.53 15.51
C SER A 638 11.04 -27.25 14.93
N ALA A 639 10.71 -28.43 15.44
CA ALA A 639 9.48 -29.14 15.15
C ALA A 639 8.60 -29.21 16.39
N SER A 640 7.32 -28.89 16.26
CA SER A 640 6.34 -28.99 17.35
C SER A 640 5.10 -29.75 16.90
N PRO A 641 4.81 -30.94 17.45
CA PRO A 641 5.66 -31.69 18.40
C PRO A 641 6.98 -32.16 17.75
N ALA A 642 8.05 -32.26 18.54
CA ALA A 642 9.28 -32.92 18.10
C ALA A 642 9.03 -34.35 17.59
N LEU A 643 9.82 -34.74 16.57
CA LEU A 643 9.83 -36.06 15.98
C LEU A 643 11.11 -36.79 16.40
N ASN A 644 10.97 -37.99 16.98
CA ASN A 644 12.13 -38.79 17.37
C ASN A 644 12.77 -39.51 16.17
N ALA A 645 13.84 -40.27 16.42
CA ALA A 645 14.61 -40.96 15.39
C ALA A 645 13.82 -41.98 14.56
N THR A 646 12.71 -42.53 15.08
CA THR A 646 11.85 -43.46 14.33
C THR A 646 10.68 -42.76 13.64
N GLN A 647 10.51 -41.44 13.84
CA GLN A 647 9.38 -40.69 13.32
C GLN A 647 9.77 -39.74 12.18
N PHE A 648 11.04 -39.35 12.11
CA PHE A 648 11.55 -38.48 11.05
C PHE A 648 12.88 -39.01 10.52
N ILE A 649 12.97 -39.14 9.20
CA ILE A 649 14.21 -39.31 8.45
C ILE A 649 14.19 -38.32 7.30
N GLY A 650 15.27 -37.58 7.07
CA GLY A 650 15.32 -36.65 5.95
C GLY A 650 16.69 -35.99 5.78
N THR A 651 16.77 -35.05 4.85
CA THR A 651 17.94 -34.20 4.62
C THR A 651 17.57 -32.73 4.77
N VAL A 652 18.58 -31.91 5.04
CA VAL A 652 18.46 -30.45 5.02
C VAL A 652 19.46 -29.87 4.03
N THR A 653 19.00 -28.93 3.21
CA THR A 653 19.82 -28.18 2.26
C THR A 653 19.94 -26.74 2.73
N LEU A 654 21.19 -26.29 2.93
CA LEU A 654 21.52 -24.91 3.26
C LEU A 654 22.09 -24.21 2.03
N SER A 655 21.64 -22.99 1.77
CA SER A 655 22.23 -22.12 0.74
C SER A 655 23.36 -21.25 1.32
N PHE A 656 24.31 -20.90 0.45
CA PHE A 656 25.41 -20.00 0.77
C PHE A 656 25.77 -19.11 -0.43
N THR A 657 26.30 -17.92 -0.15
CA THR A 657 26.94 -17.05 -1.13
C THR A 657 28.34 -16.66 -0.67
N SER A 658 29.02 -15.77 -1.38
CA SER A 658 30.44 -15.45 -1.14
C SER A 658 30.72 -14.91 0.28
N ASP A 659 29.74 -14.32 0.94
CA ASP A 659 29.82 -13.86 2.32
C ASP A 659 29.77 -14.98 3.37
N ASP A 660 29.34 -16.20 3.01
CA ASP A 660 29.40 -17.38 3.88
C ASP A 660 30.80 -18.03 3.92
N GLN A 661 31.77 -17.51 3.16
CA GLN A 661 33.18 -17.90 3.16
C GLN A 661 33.49 -19.33 2.69
N VAL A 662 32.55 -19.96 1.97
CA VAL A 662 32.77 -21.26 1.32
C VAL A 662 33.66 -21.08 0.09
N THR A 663 34.79 -21.78 0.04
CA THR A 663 35.76 -21.70 -1.08
C THR A 663 35.64 -22.86 -2.07
N ASP A 664 35.26 -24.04 -1.59
CA ASP A 664 35.01 -25.23 -2.41
C ASP A 664 33.85 -26.03 -1.81
N PRO A 665 32.67 -26.06 -2.47
CA PRO A 665 31.53 -26.82 -1.97
C PRO A 665 31.57 -28.30 -2.38
N THR A 666 32.56 -28.73 -3.16
CA THR A 666 32.63 -30.11 -3.68
C THR A 666 33.41 -31.05 -2.75
N VAL A 667 34.17 -30.50 -1.80
CA VAL A 667 34.89 -31.31 -0.81
C VAL A 667 33.93 -31.97 0.17
N THR A 668 34.23 -33.21 0.54
CA THR A 668 33.44 -33.98 1.52
C THR A 668 33.68 -33.54 2.96
N SER A 669 34.77 -32.79 3.22
CA SER A 669 35.05 -32.21 4.52
C SER A 669 34.13 -31.04 4.87
N LEU A 670 33.53 -30.37 3.87
CA LEU A 670 32.45 -29.40 4.09
C LEU A 670 31.14 -30.14 4.35
N VAL A 671 30.60 -29.97 5.55
CA VAL A 671 29.42 -30.69 6.04
C VAL A 671 28.37 -29.74 6.60
N VAL A 672 27.13 -30.23 6.73
CA VAL A 672 26.13 -29.56 7.58
C VAL A 672 26.29 -30.07 9.01
N ALA A 673 26.32 -29.17 9.99
CA ALA A 673 26.36 -29.53 11.41
C ALA A 673 25.06 -29.13 12.13
N ARG A 674 24.72 -29.88 13.17
CA ARG A 674 23.54 -29.67 14.01
C ARG A 674 23.88 -29.77 15.50
N THR A 675 23.28 -28.92 16.32
CA THR A 675 23.41 -29.00 17.78
C THR A 675 22.51 -30.05 18.40
N ASP A 676 22.98 -30.78 19.41
CA ASP A 676 22.15 -31.59 20.32
C ASP A 676 21.86 -30.90 21.68
N GLY A 677 22.28 -29.64 21.83
CA GLY A 677 22.22 -28.86 23.07
C GLY A 677 23.51 -28.90 23.90
N THR A 678 24.40 -29.86 23.63
CA THR A 678 25.69 -30.02 24.32
C THR A 678 26.90 -29.87 23.39
N GLY A 679 26.75 -30.24 22.13
CA GLY A 679 27.81 -30.16 21.12
C GLY A 679 27.27 -30.02 19.70
N TRP A 680 28.20 -29.78 18.77
CA TRP A 680 27.98 -29.82 17.33
C TRP A 680 28.24 -31.22 16.82
N ASN A 681 27.25 -31.80 16.15
CA ASN A 681 27.35 -33.12 15.51
C ASN A 681 27.30 -32.95 13.99
N SER A 682 28.07 -33.77 13.28
CA SER A 682 28.10 -33.72 11.82
C SER A 682 26.91 -34.47 11.24
N LEU A 683 26.16 -33.82 10.35
CA LEU A 683 25.15 -34.48 9.51
C LEU A 683 25.73 -34.91 8.16
N GLY A 684 27.05 -34.76 7.97
CA GLY A 684 27.73 -35.08 6.72
C GLY A 684 27.29 -34.22 5.53
N HIS A 685 27.54 -34.77 4.35
CA HIS A 685 27.36 -34.16 3.04
C HIS A 685 26.86 -35.25 2.09
N SER A 686 25.73 -35.05 1.40
CA SER A 686 25.26 -35.96 0.34
C SER A 686 25.27 -35.34 -1.06
N ALA A 687 25.13 -34.02 -1.15
CA ALA A 687 25.19 -33.30 -2.42
C ALA A 687 25.56 -31.84 -2.20
N SER A 688 26.11 -31.20 -3.24
CA SER A 688 26.33 -29.76 -3.28
C SER A 688 26.04 -29.18 -4.65
N SER A 689 25.90 -27.85 -4.71
CA SER A 689 25.91 -27.07 -5.95
C SER A 689 26.96 -25.97 -5.88
N GLY A 690 27.37 -25.45 -7.04
CA GLY A 690 28.52 -24.56 -7.18
C GLY A 690 29.80 -25.32 -7.52
N THR A 691 30.86 -24.58 -7.78
CA THR A 691 32.19 -25.11 -8.11
C THR A 691 33.24 -24.48 -7.22
N ALA A 692 34.40 -25.14 -7.08
CA ALA A 692 35.55 -24.54 -6.41
C ALA A 692 35.89 -23.16 -6.99
N GLY A 693 36.24 -22.21 -6.11
CA GLY A 693 36.65 -20.88 -6.51
C GLY A 693 37.96 -20.88 -7.30
N ILE A 694 38.01 -20.10 -8.38
CA ILE A 694 39.21 -19.90 -9.20
C ILE A 694 39.55 -18.41 -9.21
N PRO A 695 40.74 -17.99 -8.72
CA PRO A 695 41.81 -18.81 -8.13
C PRO A 695 41.40 -19.46 -6.78
N THR A 696 42.11 -20.51 -6.38
CA THR A 696 41.87 -21.24 -5.11
C THR A 696 41.79 -20.27 -3.93
N GLY A 697 40.78 -20.44 -3.08
CA GLY A 697 40.50 -19.55 -1.96
C GLY A 697 39.46 -18.45 -2.26
N THR A 698 38.97 -18.35 -3.49
CA THR A 698 37.84 -17.46 -3.83
C THR A 698 36.55 -17.99 -3.22
N PHE A 699 35.76 -17.12 -2.58
CA PHE A 699 34.46 -17.50 -2.03
C PHE A 699 33.39 -17.62 -3.11
N VAL A 700 32.55 -18.65 -3.00
CA VAL A 700 31.57 -19.02 -4.02
C VAL A 700 30.15 -19.10 -3.46
N ALA A 701 29.18 -19.22 -4.36
CA ALA A 701 27.78 -19.43 -4.05
C ALA A 701 27.32 -20.83 -4.44
N GLY A 702 26.32 -21.35 -3.74
CA GLY A 702 25.81 -22.69 -3.95
C GLY A 702 24.91 -23.17 -2.82
N THR A 703 24.77 -24.48 -2.73
CA THR A 703 23.99 -25.18 -1.71
C THR A 703 24.73 -26.39 -1.20
N LEU A 704 24.52 -26.75 0.06
CA LEU A 704 25.03 -27.97 0.67
C LEU A 704 23.86 -28.76 1.26
N THR A 705 23.72 -30.02 0.86
CA THR A 705 22.72 -30.94 1.38
C THR A 705 23.38 -31.94 2.32
N SER A 706 22.84 -32.06 3.54
CA SER A 706 23.31 -33.03 4.53
C SER A 706 23.17 -34.47 4.05
N ALA A 707 23.85 -35.42 4.69
CA ALA A 707 23.41 -36.81 4.63
C ALA A 707 22.05 -36.98 5.34
N SER A 708 21.41 -38.14 5.14
CA SER A 708 20.16 -38.46 5.83
C SER A 708 20.37 -38.51 7.34
N PHE A 709 19.55 -37.79 8.08
CA PHE A 709 19.57 -37.77 9.54
C PHE A 709 18.23 -38.19 10.13
N MET A 710 18.27 -38.64 11.38
CA MET A 710 17.10 -39.12 12.12
C MET A 710 16.69 -38.11 13.21
N GLY A 711 15.38 -37.96 13.39
CA GLY A 711 14.78 -37.09 14.39
C GLY A 711 14.90 -35.60 14.10
N LEU A 712 13.89 -34.85 14.53
CA LEU A 712 13.76 -33.40 14.37
C LEU A 712 13.22 -32.81 15.69
N GLY A 713 14.07 -32.11 16.44
CA GLY A 713 13.79 -31.68 17.81
C GLY A 713 13.05 -30.34 17.96
N ASP A 714 12.72 -29.97 19.19
CA ASP A 714 11.97 -28.74 19.53
C ASP A 714 12.80 -27.45 19.39
N PHE A 715 14.14 -27.53 19.40
CA PHE A 715 15.03 -26.41 19.09
C PHE A 715 16.44 -26.91 18.75
N GLN A 716 16.81 -26.89 17.48
CA GLN A 716 18.14 -27.29 17.02
C GLN A 716 18.70 -26.25 16.07
N THR A 717 19.96 -25.87 16.29
CA THR A 717 20.67 -24.96 15.41
C THR A 717 21.46 -25.75 14.38
N TYR A 718 21.37 -25.34 13.12
CA TYR A 718 22.05 -25.90 11.98
C TYR A 718 23.00 -24.87 11.36
N THR A 719 24.14 -25.32 10.83
CA THR A 719 25.09 -24.44 10.14
C THR A 719 26.03 -25.23 9.22
N LEU A 720 26.83 -24.53 8.43
CA LEU A 720 27.94 -25.13 7.68
C LEU A 720 29.12 -25.38 8.63
N ALA A 721 29.85 -26.48 8.43
CA ALA A 721 31.01 -26.84 9.23
C ALA A 721 32.08 -27.52 8.37
N SER A 722 33.29 -27.62 8.91
CA SER A 722 34.38 -28.39 8.29
C SER A 722 34.88 -29.47 9.24
N THR A 723 35.14 -30.66 8.70
CA THR A 723 35.89 -31.73 9.36
C THR A 723 37.36 -31.76 8.95
N ASP A 724 37.79 -30.83 8.09
CA ASP A 724 39.18 -30.73 7.63
C ASP A 724 40.09 -30.18 8.74
N PRO A 725 41.12 -30.94 9.17
CA PRO A 725 42.11 -30.44 10.14
C PRO A 725 42.95 -29.29 9.57
N ASP A 726 43.11 -29.21 8.25
CA ASP A 726 43.78 -28.10 7.59
C ASP A 726 42.75 -27.00 7.30
N ALA A 727 42.91 -25.84 7.96
CA ALA A 727 42.00 -24.69 7.84
C ALA A 727 42.01 -24.02 6.45
N THR A 728 42.43 -24.70 5.39
CA THR A 728 42.55 -24.17 4.01
C THR A 728 41.25 -24.24 3.21
N VAL A 729 40.29 -25.07 3.63
CA VAL A 729 38.95 -25.13 3.03
C VAL A 729 37.93 -24.56 4.02
N ASN A 730 37.18 -23.53 3.59
CA ASN A 730 36.34 -22.72 4.47
C ASN A 730 37.16 -22.06 5.63
N PRO A 731 38.22 -21.30 5.30
CA PRO A 731 39.22 -20.80 6.25
C PRO A 731 38.63 -19.80 7.23
N LEU A 732 38.89 -20.04 8.51
CA LEU A 732 38.72 -19.03 9.55
C LEU A 732 39.63 -17.82 9.25
N PRO A 733 39.17 -16.57 9.44
CA PRO A 733 40.08 -15.43 9.53
C PRO A 733 41.02 -15.58 10.75
N VAL A 734 42.27 -15.12 10.58
CA VAL A 734 43.43 -15.17 11.51
C VAL A 734 43.04 -15.26 12.99
N GLN A 735 43.48 -16.32 13.67
CA GLN A 735 43.10 -16.58 15.07
C GLN A 735 44.22 -16.18 16.04
N LEU A 736 44.08 -15.00 16.65
CA LEU A 736 44.91 -14.55 17.77
C LEU A 736 44.66 -15.46 19.00
N LEU A 737 45.69 -16.18 19.46
CA LEU A 737 45.60 -17.10 20.60
C LEU A 737 45.68 -16.37 21.94
N SER A 738 46.57 -15.38 22.04
CA SER A 738 46.78 -14.63 23.29
C SER A 738 47.33 -13.25 22.98
N PHE A 739 47.05 -12.28 23.86
CA PHE A 739 47.65 -10.95 23.84
C PHE A 739 47.78 -10.45 25.28
N ALA A 740 48.99 -10.14 25.70
CA ALA A 740 49.30 -9.71 27.06
C ALA A 740 50.36 -8.60 27.06
N ALA A 741 50.33 -7.76 28.10
CA ALA A 741 51.32 -6.73 28.33
C ALA A 741 51.70 -6.70 29.81
N GLU A 742 52.99 -6.66 30.10
CA GLU A 742 53.53 -6.79 31.45
C GLU A 742 54.62 -5.74 31.70
N ARG A 743 54.57 -5.10 32.88
CA ARG A 743 55.58 -4.14 33.31
C ARG A 743 56.89 -4.88 33.67
N GLN A 744 58.00 -4.45 33.09
CA GLN A 744 59.36 -4.89 33.39
C GLN A 744 60.22 -3.68 33.78
N ALA A 745 60.30 -3.38 35.08
CA ALA A 745 60.99 -2.21 35.63
C ALA A 745 60.53 -0.88 34.97
N ALA A 746 61.36 -0.30 34.10
CA ALA A 746 61.07 0.93 33.36
C ALA A 746 60.38 0.71 32.00
N THR A 747 60.23 -0.53 31.51
CA THR A 747 59.65 -0.87 30.19
C THR A 747 58.40 -1.78 30.29
N VAL A 748 57.52 -1.79 29.28
CA VAL A 748 56.38 -2.75 29.21
C VAL A 748 56.67 -3.72 28.09
N ARG A 749 56.67 -5.03 28.39
CA ARG A 749 56.77 -6.11 27.40
C ARG A 749 55.38 -6.50 26.95
N ILE A 750 55.09 -6.32 25.68
CA ILE A 750 53.86 -6.76 25.02
C ILE A 750 54.18 -8.03 24.26
N HIS A 751 53.37 -9.08 24.42
CA HIS A 751 53.58 -10.34 23.73
C HIS A 751 52.26 -10.98 23.31
N TRP A 752 52.28 -11.67 22.17
CA TRP A 752 51.11 -12.35 21.62
C TRP A 752 51.52 -13.60 20.85
N ALA A 753 50.54 -14.48 20.64
CA ALA A 753 50.70 -15.65 19.81
C ALA A 753 49.53 -15.79 18.82
N THR A 754 49.83 -16.24 17.61
CA THR A 754 48.87 -16.57 16.56
C THR A 754 48.78 -18.09 16.40
N ALA A 755 47.60 -18.61 16.10
CA ALA A 755 47.42 -20.04 15.81
C ALA A 755 47.79 -20.34 14.36
N THR A 756 47.30 -19.47 13.47
CA THR A 756 47.50 -19.48 12.03
C THR A 756 47.56 -18.05 11.52
N GLU A 757 48.35 -17.82 10.48
CA GLU A 757 48.46 -16.55 9.75
C GLU A 757 48.12 -16.86 8.30
N LEU A 758 47.05 -16.28 7.77
CA LEU A 758 46.67 -16.43 6.37
C LEU A 758 46.29 -15.06 5.84
N ASN A 759 47.00 -14.61 4.81
CA ASN A 759 46.94 -13.24 4.30
C ASN A 759 47.24 -12.16 5.35
N SER A 760 47.95 -12.45 6.45
CA SER A 760 48.35 -11.42 7.42
C SER A 760 49.50 -10.58 6.87
N ALA A 761 49.35 -9.26 6.86
CA ALA A 761 50.40 -8.33 6.43
C ALA A 761 51.25 -7.90 7.63
N SER A 762 50.64 -7.37 8.69
CA SER A 762 51.37 -6.85 9.85
C SER A 762 50.56 -6.77 11.14
N PHE A 763 51.28 -6.65 12.24
CA PHE A 763 50.78 -6.42 13.58
C PHE A 763 51.26 -5.06 14.09
N GLU A 764 50.32 -4.19 14.42
CA GLU A 764 50.60 -2.90 15.06
C GLU A 764 50.25 -2.97 16.55
N VAL A 765 51.26 -2.83 17.40
CA VAL A 765 51.07 -2.65 18.84
C VAL A 765 50.71 -1.19 19.09
N GLN A 766 49.54 -0.95 19.66
CA GLN A 766 49.06 0.39 19.95
C GLN A 766 48.90 0.63 21.45
N ARG A 767 49.13 1.87 21.87
CA ARG A 767 49.04 2.32 23.26
C ARG A 767 48.15 3.54 23.42
N SER A 768 47.38 3.60 24.50
CA SER A 768 46.53 4.74 24.88
C SER A 768 46.68 5.11 26.36
N ALA A 769 46.48 6.39 26.69
CA ALA A 769 46.34 6.88 28.06
C ALA A 769 44.91 6.68 28.61
N THR A 770 43.92 6.61 27.71
CA THR A 770 42.48 6.68 28.03
C THR A 770 41.73 5.40 27.68
N GLY A 771 42.37 4.48 26.96
CA GLY A 771 41.75 3.29 26.39
C GLY A 771 40.85 3.59 25.17
N LYS A 772 40.89 4.82 24.63
CA LYS A 772 40.12 5.25 23.46
C LYS A 772 41.04 5.71 22.33
N ASP A 773 41.96 6.62 22.62
CA ASP A 773 42.86 7.22 21.63
C ASP A 773 44.17 6.43 21.61
N PHE A 774 44.28 5.48 20.67
CA PHE A 774 45.42 4.60 20.54
C PHE A 774 46.41 5.14 19.50
N ARG A 775 47.70 5.15 19.87
CA ARG A 775 48.82 5.44 18.96
C ARG A 775 49.66 4.18 18.76
N THR A 776 50.06 3.90 17.53
CA THR A 776 50.98 2.81 17.23
C THR A 776 52.36 3.10 17.83
N ILE A 777 52.92 2.12 18.54
CA ILE A 777 54.24 2.20 19.20
C ILE A 777 55.23 1.18 18.63
N ALA A 778 54.76 0.15 17.93
CA ALA A 778 55.58 -0.78 17.18
C ALA A 778 54.75 -1.43 16.07
N THR A 779 55.39 -1.70 14.93
CA THR A 779 54.82 -2.47 13.82
C THR A 779 55.75 -3.64 13.54
N LEU A 780 55.20 -4.85 13.50
CA LEU A 780 55.92 -6.08 13.18
C LEU A 780 55.27 -6.71 11.94
N ALA A 781 56.08 -7.10 10.97
CA ALA A 781 55.56 -7.90 9.85
C ALA A 781 55.09 -9.26 10.38
N ALA A 782 53.96 -9.74 9.86
CA ALA A 782 53.58 -11.14 10.04
C ALA A 782 54.55 -12.06 9.28
N GLN A 783 54.63 -13.34 9.64
CA GLN A 783 55.52 -14.30 8.97
C GLN A 783 54.94 -14.81 7.64
N GLY A 784 53.89 -14.15 7.12
CA GLY A 784 53.18 -14.54 5.91
C GLY A 784 52.18 -15.67 6.18
N ASN A 785 51.90 -16.49 5.16
CA ASN A 785 51.00 -17.63 5.32
C ASN A 785 51.68 -18.72 6.17
N SER A 786 51.19 -18.96 7.38
CA SER A 786 51.70 -19.98 8.27
C SER A 786 50.60 -20.71 9.03
N THR A 787 50.78 -22.02 9.17
CA THR A 787 49.90 -22.91 9.93
C THR A 787 50.50 -23.31 11.28
N SER A 788 51.70 -22.85 11.61
CA SER A 788 52.34 -23.08 12.90
C SER A 788 52.16 -21.89 13.84
N ARG A 789 52.13 -22.19 15.15
CA ARG A 789 52.08 -21.14 16.19
C ARG A 789 53.30 -20.24 16.06
N HIS A 790 53.07 -18.94 15.95
CA HIS A 790 54.11 -17.92 16.04
C HIS A 790 53.95 -17.09 17.29
N GLU A 791 55.08 -16.73 17.88
CA GLU A 791 55.15 -15.86 19.05
C GLU A 791 55.84 -14.56 18.68
N TYR A 792 55.25 -13.47 19.13
CA TYR A 792 55.73 -12.13 18.88
C TYR A 792 55.87 -11.38 20.19
N ALA A 793 56.81 -10.45 20.22
CA ALA A 793 56.95 -9.53 21.33
C ALA A 793 57.38 -8.14 20.85
N ALA A 794 56.86 -7.12 21.52
CA ALA A 794 57.26 -5.74 21.38
C ALA A 794 57.59 -5.15 22.75
N LEU A 795 58.41 -4.11 22.77
CA LEU A 795 58.82 -3.45 24.00
C LEU A 795 58.49 -1.96 23.96
N ASP A 796 57.65 -1.52 24.88
CA ASP A 796 57.44 -0.10 25.15
C ASP A 796 58.50 0.41 26.13
N ARG A 797 59.48 1.16 25.60
CA ARG A 797 60.60 1.70 26.38
C ARG A 797 60.27 2.98 27.14
N GLN A 798 59.16 3.63 26.83
CA GLN A 798 58.77 4.91 27.42
C GLN A 798 57.27 4.88 27.76
N PRO A 799 56.83 3.98 28.66
CA PRO A 799 55.43 3.88 29.09
C PRO A 799 54.86 5.24 29.50
N LEU A 800 53.54 5.40 29.43
CA LEU A 800 52.92 6.61 29.96
C LEU A 800 53.01 6.61 31.49
N PRO A 801 53.15 7.80 32.13
CA PRO A 801 52.99 7.90 33.58
C PRO A 801 51.53 7.55 33.93
N GLY A 802 51.34 6.66 34.91
CA GLY A 802 50.03 6.15 35.30
C GLY A 802 49.61 4.86 34.59
N LEU A 803 48.31 4.67 34.37
CA LEU A 803 47.75 3.51 33.68
C LEU A 803 47.91 3.62 32.16
N SER A 804 48.58 2.65 31.55
CA SER A 804 48.72 2.52 30.10
C SER A 804 47.82 1.41 29.56
N TYR A 805 47.11 1.65 28.46
CA TYR A 805 46.29 0.64 27.77
C TYR A 805 46.98 0.21 26.48
N TYR A 806 47.01 -1.09 26.20
CA TYR A 806 47.62 -1.66 25.01
C TYR A 806 46.60 -2.51 24.24
N ARG A 807 46.66 -2.49 22.92
CA ARG A 807 45.94 -3.40 22.02
C ARG A 807 46.81 -3.75 20.81
N LEU A 808 46.45 -4.82 20.13
CA LEU A 808 47.00 -5.21 18.84
C LEU A 808 46.01 -4.80 17.74
N TRP A 809 46.51 -4.18 16.68
CA TRP A 809 45.80 -3.97 15.43
C TRP A 809 46.44 -4.87 14.37
N GLN A 810 45.64 -5.75 13.79
CA GLN A 810 46.04 -6.74 12.81
C GLN A 810 45.60 -6.24 11.45
N LEU A 811 46.52 -6.20 10.49
CA LEU A 811 46.26 -5.79 9.11
C LEU A 811 46.54 -6.97 8.17
N ASP A 812 45.57 -7.30 7.34
CA ASP A 812 45.69 -8.33 6.30
C ASP A 812 46.18 -7.72 4.96
N LEU A 813 46.73 -8.56 4.08
CA LEU A 813 47.23 -8.20 2.74
C LEU A 813 46.12 -7.70 1.81
N ASP A 814 44.87 -8.02 2.10
CA ASP A 814 43.68 -7.52 1.40
C ASP A 814 43.11 -6.22 2.00
N GLY A 815 43.79 -5.66 3.00
CA GLY A 815 43.43 -4.40 3.68
C GLY A 815 42.38 -4.54 4.78
N LYS A 816 41.98 -5.76 5.15
CA LYS A 816 41.09 -5.97 6.30
C LYS A 816 41.82 -5.78 7.62
N GLU A 817 41.06 -5.37 8.63
CA GLU A 817 41.59 -4.98 9.93
C GLU A 817 40.85 -5.69 11.08
N ALA A 818 41.60 -6.13 12.10
CA ALA A 818 41.04 -6.69 13.33
C ALA A 818 41.79 -6.19 14.57
N TYR A 819 41.11 -6.06 15.71
CA TYR A 819 41.72 -5.61 16.97
C TYR A 819 41.69 -6.71 18.04
N SER A 820 42.73 -6.79 18.88
CA SER A 820 42.70 -7.61 20.10
C SER A 820 41.84 -6.98 21.20
N ALA A 821 41.62 -7.72 22.29
CA ALA A 821 41.21 -7.12 23.55
C ALA A 821 42.25 -6.08 24.04
N VAL A 822 41.78 -5.09 24.79
CA VAL A 822 42.63 -4.07 25.41
C VAL A 822 43.12 -4.58 26.76
N VAL A 823 44.44 -4.53 26.99
CA VAL A 823 45.06 -4.88 28.29
C VAL A 823 45.62 -3.62 28.94
N SER A 824 45.50 -3.49 30.26
CA SER A 824 46.00 -2.32 31.00
C SER A 824 47.21 -2.66 31.86
N VAL A 825 48.22 -1.80 31.86
CA VAL A 825 49.44 -1.92 32.65
C VAL A 825 49.63 -0.65 33.48
N ALA A 826 49.62 -0.78 34.80
CA ALA A 826 49.82 0.34 35.73
C ALA A 826 51.30 0.72 35.89
N ALA A 827 51.55 1.97 36.28
CA ALA A 827 52.88 2.47 36.63
C ALA A 827 53.47 1.77 37.88
N PRO A 828 54.80 1.81 38.07
CA PRO A 828 55.42 1.34 39.31
C PRO A 828 54.85 2.10 40.51
N GLY A 829 54.42 1.38 41.54
CA GLY A 829 53.93 1.98 42.78
C GLY A 829 52.49 2.51 42.72
N GLU A 830 51.63 1.93 41.88
CA GLU A 830 50.17 2.13 41.97
C GLU A 830 49.47 1.02 42.76
N VAL A 831 48.36 1.38 43.40
CA VAL A 831 47.45 0.44 44.06
C VAL A 831 46.77 -0.46 43.03
N ARG A 832 46.83 -1.78 43.23
CA ARG A 832 46.16 -2.77 42.37
C ARG A 832 45.00 -3.41 43.13
N ALA A 833 43.90 -3.67 42.41
CA ALA A 833 42.75 -4.38 42.95
C ALA A 833 42.21 -5.37 41.91
N TYR A 834 42.28 -6.67 42.18
CA TYR A 834 41.91 -7.73 41.24
C TYR A 834 41.44 -9.02 41.93
N PRO A 835 40.66 -9.89 41.26
CA PRO A 835 40.04 -9.66 39.95
C PRO A 835 38.97 -8.57 40.02
N ASN A 836 38.79 -7.82 38.93
CA ASN A 836 37.70 -6.88 38.77
C ASN A 836 37.16 -7.04 37.35
N PRO A 837 35.96 -7.64 37.15
CA PRO A 837 34.95 -7.93 38.16
C PRO A 837 35.32 -9.04 39.18
N VAL A 838 34.89 -8.87 40.43
CA VAL A 838 35.12 -9.80 41.54
C VAL A 838 33.88 -10.64 41.83
N LYS A 839 34.05 -11.91 42.22
CA LYS A 839 32.96 -12.79 42.69
C LYS A 839 32.96 -12.97 44.20
N SER A 840 34.09 -13.33 44.81
CA SER A 840 34.14 -13.66 46.25
C SER A 840 35.31 -13.04 46.99
N ALA A 841 36.47 -12.86 46.36
CA ALA A 841 37.66 -12.30 46.99
C ALA A 841 38.32 -11.26 46.10
N LEU A 842 38.55 -10.06 46.64
CA LEU A 842 39.27 -8.99 45.96
C LEU A 842 40.67 -8.85 46.58
N THR A 843 41.71 -9.16 45.82
CA THR A 843 43.09 -8.90 46.20
C THR A 843 43.42 -7.44 45.97
N VAL A 844 43.91 -6.77 47.01
CA VAL A 844 44.41 -5.40 46.98
C VAL A 844 45.91 -5.44 47.26
N GLU A 845 46.69 -4.79 46.39
CA GLU A 845 48.14 -4.61 46.57
C GLU A 845 48.47 -3.12 46.68
N LEU A 846 49.23 -2.75 47.71
CA LEU A 846 49.73 -1.42 47.95
C LEU A 846 51.20 -1.29 47.51
N PRO A 847 51.61 -0.09 47.06
CA PRO A 847 53.00 0.22 46.74
C PRO A 847 53.96 0.07 47.92
N THR A 848 53.48 0.37 49.12
CA THR A 848 54.21 0.26 50.40
C THR A 848 53.27 -0.28 51.46
N ALA A 849 53.81 -1.02 52.43
CA ALA A 849 53.04 -1.54 53.55
C ALA A 849 52.53 -0.39 54.43
N GLY A 850 51.28 -0.49 54.91
CA GLY A 850 50.66 0.51 55.76
C GLY A 850 49.69 1.43 55.01
N GLY A 851 48.40 1.19 55.21
CA GLY A 851 47.30 2.02 54.77
C GLY A 851 45.98 1.50 55.33
N ARG A 852 44.87 2.11 54.92
CA ARG A 852 43.50 1.65 55.22
C ARG A 852 42.65 1.64 53.97
N TYR A 853 41.66 0.76 53.91
CA TYR A 853 40.73 0.66 52.80
C TYR A 853 39.28 0.91 53.23
N ARG A 854 38.44 1.35 52.29
CA ARG A 854 36.99 1.44 52.41
C ARG A 854 36.34 0.98 51.11
N ILE A 855 35.31 0.12 51.19
CA ILE A 855 34.40 -0.18 50.07
C ILE A 855 33.14 0.66 50.27
N ILE A 856 32.79 1.44 49.25
CA ILE A 856 31.73 2.44 49.30
C ILE A 856 30.72 2.15 48.18
N SER A 857 29.43 2.24 48.49
CA SER A 857 28.35 2.16 47.50
C SER A 857 28.32 3.40 46.60
N LEU A 858 27.61 3.36 45.47
CA LEU A 858 27.40 4.54 44.62
C LEU A 858 26.65 5.69 45.31
N LEU A 859 25.92 5.39 46.39
CA LEU A 859 25.20 6.38 47.20
C LEU A 859 26.07 6.97 48.32
N GLY A 860 27.36 6.60 48.39
CA GLY A 860 28.33 7.12 49.36
C GLY A 860 28.36 6.38 50.71
N SER A 861 27.54 5.35 50.89
CA SER A 861 27.53 4.55 52.13
C SER A 861 28.74 3.63 52.19
N VAL A 862 29.44 3.60 53.32
CA VAL A 862 30.59 2.71 53.52
C VAL A 862 30.10 1.34 53.98
N LEU A 863 30.43 0.32 53.19
CA LEU A 863 29.96 -1.04 53.35
C LEU A 863 31.01 -1.94 54.00
N MET A 864 32.29 -1.61 53.83
CA MET A 864 33.41 -2.31 54.45
C MET A 864 34.55 -1.31 54.69
N ALA A 865 35.29 -1.47 55.78
CA ALA A 865 36.51 -0.72 56.03
C ALA A 865 37.47 -1.53 56.90
N GLY A 866 38.77 -1.29 56.75
CA GLY A 866 39.78 -1.95 57.57
C GLY A 866 41.17 -1.37 57.39
N GLU A 867 42.06 -1.73 58.31
CA GLU A 867 43.49 -1.44 58.21
C GLU A 867 44.18 -2.47 57.30
N MET A 868 45.23 -2.03 56.65
CA MET A 868 46.03 -2.80 55.71
C MET A 868 47.52 -2.63 56.06
N PRO A 869 47.99 -3.31 57.13
CA PRO A 869 49.35 -3.15 57.63
C PRO A 869 50.42 -3.76 56.70
N ALA A 870 50.04 -4.74 55.88
CA ALA A 870 50.90 -5.33 54.84
C ALA A 870 50.68 -4.65 53.48
N SER A 871 51.62 -4.83 52.55
CA SER A 871 51.48 -4.34 51.17
C SER A 871 50.49 -5.16 50.32
N MET A 872 49.85 -6.19 50.88
CA MET A 872 48.87 -7.03 50.21
C MET A 872 47.78 -7.45 51.21
N ALA A 873 46.53 -7.46 50.77
CA ALA A 873 45.39 -7.92 51.53
C ALA A 873 44.34 -8.53 50.59
N VAL A 874 43.62 -9.53 51.09
CA VAL A 874 42.50 -10.14 50.38
C VAL A 874 41.23 -9.74 51.12
N LEU A 875 40.32 -9.07 50.41
CA LEU A 875 39.05 -8.60 50.95
C LEU A 875 37.95 -9.62 50.59
N ASP A 876 37.20 -10.07 51.59
CA ASP A 876 36.04 -10.94 51.37
C ASP A 876 34.85 -10.12 50.85
N MET A 877 34.42 -10.44 49.64
CA MET A 877 33.35 -9.75 48.92
C MET A 877 32.05 -10.56 48.88
N THR A 878 32.00 -11.74 49.52
CA THR A 878 30.84 -12.65 49.43
C THR A 878 29.55 -12.05 49.99
N GLY A 879 29.64 -11.24 51.05
CA GLY A 879 28.51 -10.56 51.69
C GLY A 879 27.96 -9.33 50.95
N LEU A 880 28.59 -8.89 49.84
CA LEU A 880 28.15 -7.72 49.08
C LEU A 880 27.31 -8.14 47.85
N PRO A 881 26.14 -7.51 47.60
CA PRO A 881 25.34 -7.77 46.40
C PRO A 881 26.10 -7.50 45.09
N ALA A 882 25.70 -8.14 43.99
CA ALA A 882 26.19 -7.79 42.66
C ALA A 882 25.92 -6.31 42.35
N GLY A 883 26.92 -5.59 41.85
CA GLY A 883 26.83 -4.13 41.67
C GLY A 883 28.17 -3.43 41.53
N LEU A 884 28.13 -2.10 41.36
CA LEU A 884 29.32 -1.24 41.23
C LEU A 884 29.64 -0.57 42.57
N TYR A 885 30.92 -0.60 42.94
CA TYR A 885 31.46 -0.09 44.20
C TYR A 885 32.69 0.79 43.96
N GLN A 886 33.02 1.63 44.94
CA GLN A 886 34.29 2.35 45.02
C GLN A 886 35.17 1.75 46.13
N LEU A 887 36.36 1.31 45.78
CA LEU A 887 37.44 1.02 46.71
C LEU A 887 38.26 2.30 46.91
N GLU A 888 38.21 2.85 48.11
CA GLU A 888 39.04 3.96 48.54
C GLU A 888 40.17 3.44 49.43
N ILE A 889 41.40 3.86 49.14
CA ILE A 889 42.59 3.48 49.88
C ILE A 889 43.31 4.74 50.33
N THR A 890 43.65 4.80 51.61
CA THR A 890 44.44 5.89 52.20
C THR A 890 45.76 5.33 52.71
N THR A 891 46.87 5.87 52.21
CA THR A 891 48.25 5.57 52.65
C THR A 891 48.92 6.86 53.14
N PRO A 892 50.10 6.79 53.79
CA PRO A 892 50.89 7.99 54.10
C PRO A 892 51.24 8.83 52.87
N ALA A 893 51.29 8.23 51.68
CA ALA A 893 51.56 8.90 50.42
C ALA A 893 50.33 9.59 49.80
N GLY A 894 49.12 9.34 50.33
CA GLY A 894 47.88 9.96 49.85
C GLY A 894 46.71 8.98 49.71
N ARG A 895 45.63 9.46 49.09
CA ARG A 895 44.36 8.74 48.89
C ARG A 895 44.18 8.34 47.42
N ASP A 896 43.89 7.07 47.15
CA ASP A 896 43.55 6.52 45.82
C ASP A 896 42.12 5.94 45.81
N ILE A 897 41.42 6.04 44.68
CA ILE A 897 40.04 5.55 44.52
C ILE A 897 39.94 4.71 43.24
N ARG A 898 39.44 3.48 43.36
CA ARG A 898 39.25 2.52 42.26
C ARG A 898 37.79 2.07 42.18
N LYS A 899 37.28 1.84 40.97
CA LYS A 899 35.95 1.26 40.76
C LYS A 899 36.03 -0.26 40.76
N ILE A 900 35.15 -0.94 41.50
CA ILE A 900 35.07 -2.40 41.61
C ILE A 900 33.68 -2.87 41.19
N ILE A 901 33.61 -3.87 40.31
CA ILE A 901 32.37 -4.51 39.88
C ILE A 901 32.26 -5.86 40.59
N LYS A 902 31.20 -6.07 41.38
CA LYS A 902 30.84 -7.36 41.97
C LYS A 902 29.85 -8.07 41.05
N GLN A 903 30.14 -9.32 40.70
CA GLN A 903 29.24 -10.21 39.95
C GLN A 903 28.51 -11.19 40.86
#